data_AF-A0A0Q9PE30-F1
#
_entry.id   AF-A0A0Q9PE30-F1
#
_cell.length_a   1.000
_cell.length_b   1.000
_cell.length_c   1.000
_cell.angle_alpha   90.00
_cell.angle_beta   90.00
_cell.angle_gamma   90.00
#
_symmetry.space_group_name_H-M   'P 1'
#
loop_
_entity.id
_entity.type
_entity.pdbx_description
1 polymer ?
#
loop_
_entity_poly.entity_id
_entity_poly.type
_entity_poly.pdbx_seq_one_letter_code
_entity_poly.pdbx_strand_id
1 'polypeptide(L)'
;MGGLYVLYLVAGNVLVNSSRARAELNRKPQTIQVQWSWAWTAWPGQIDVHGLRLHGHARQLLWSAQGERAWGRVRLWPLFRRELRFAPIRAYAVAVDVQPTVADRKPPPWRSDAWRVTFDGIRTSSLRRVRLGDLVAEGHGEGEVGFTHQLRGGPTRVFPSRVAMSDARLDYRQQPLLRRADVDLRFAVDAFTHERPAGWRKAERASGRLSVAGDTPPFMPRPARAASAGQGMAAGRLKLDIPFDHGSLLPGGSVQWDGPMASLETDGTLRPHRAHAGLEMGPDAVTLRAQVAPAAGGAGTTAQDGGELRLRFASRRLLPLRPFADAVKLLSGTARFRWHFASLDWLTPLLLSKPWLHLDGAGEVAGSLRLEAGTLMPGSRVEVPEVALGARILGKLFTGKAHALASVDDAPAGGSLAMSLSADRFALAPDAASTPYLRGRGLRLDMQSSRDLARFRDAFAARLRFTDADVPDLRAYNPYLPGRSLNFLSGRGRMSTDIRIDGKGDVNAGRMQVSSSGAWLAVGPSRLFGNLHMDTRLTASRRAGHAYDLDRLTLMLDGIRVAGSRDPPWWARFTIRHGRLDWDRPMRLRGNATMVMKDVSLLLSLFAERNAFPKWIARVIDDGQATAHAEVDARRGDFVLDRLSASNKRVDLSAHLRVRDGIPDGALYVRWGVLGLGVGLSGGQRDFHLLHAARWYRSQPDLLSPADEP
;
A
#
# COMPACT_ATOMS: atom_id res chain seq x y z
N MET A 1 -18.44 -73.34 -28.02
CA MET A 1 -18.58 -71.86 -27.93
C MET A 1 -19.45 -71.42 -26.75
N GLY A 2 -20.65 -71.98 -26.53
CA GLY A 2 -21.53 -71.58 -25.41
C GLY A 2 -20.94 -71.74 -24.00
N GLY A 3 -20.29 -72.87 -23.69
CA GLY A 3 -19.68 -73.11 -22.37
C GLY A 3 -18.54 -72.14 -22.01
N LEU A 4 -17.70 -71.77 -22.97
CA LEU A 4 -16.64 -70.77 -22.79
C LEU A 4 -17.22 -69.37 -22.56
N TYR A 5 -18.34 -69.05 -23.20
CA TYR A 5 -19.03 -67.78 -23.00
C TYR A 5 -19.70 -67.71 -21.63
N VAL A 6 -20.36 -68.78 -21.18
CA VAL A 6 -20.94 -68.87 -19.83
C VAL A 6 -19.84 -68.79 -18.76
N LEU A 7 -18.73 -69.50 -18.94
CA LEU A 7 -17.56 -69.40 -18.04
C LEU A 7 -17.01 -67.98 -17.98
N TYR A 8 -16.92 -67.30 -19.13
CA TYR A 8 -16.53 -65.90 -19.21
C TYR A 8 -17.52 -64.99 -18.46
N LEU A 9 -18.83 -65.16 -18.65
CA LEU A 9 -19.84 -64.37 -17.95
C LEU A 9 -19.73 -64.53 -16.43
N VAL A 10 -19.62 -65.77 -15.94
CA VAL A 10 -19.47 -66.04 -14.50
C VAL A 10 -18.16 -65.45 -13.98
N ALA A 11 -17.03 -65.79 -14.61
CA ALA A 11 -15.71 -65.33 -14.16
C ALA A 11 -15.57 -63.80 -14.24
N GLY A 12 -16.07 -63.18 -15.32
CA GLY A 12 -16.04 -61.74 -15.55
C GLY A 12 -16.86 -60.96 -14.52
N ASN A 13 -18.10 -61.40 -14.25
CA ASN A 13 -18.97 -60.73 -13.28
C ASN A 13 -18.49 -60.95 -11.83
N VAL A 14 -17.93 -62.12 -11.50
CA VAL A 14 -17.29 -62.37 -10.20
C VAL A 14 -16.04 -61.51 -10.04
N LEU A 15 -15.19 -61.42 -11.06
CA LEU A 15 -13.96 -60.64 -11.03
C LEU A 15 -14.26 -59.15 -10.82
N VAL A 16 -15.19 -58.58 -11.59
CA VAL A 16 -15.54 -57.15 -11.56
C VAL A 16 -16.16 -56.72 -10.22
N ASN A 17 -16.79 -57.63 -9.48
CA ASN A 17 -17.34 -57.35 -8.14
C ASN A 17 -16.44 -57.83 -6.99
N SER A 18 -15.28 -58.43 -7.28
CA SER A 18 -14.39 -58.98 -6.27
C SER A 18 -13.61 -57.91 -5.48
N SER A 19 -13.31 -58.20 -4.22
CA SER A 19 -12.42 -57.38 -3.39
C SER A 19 -11.00 -57.28 -3.97
N ARG A 20 -10.54 -58.35 -4.64
CA ARG A 20 -9.23 -58.39 -5.31
C ARG A 20 -9.14 -57.40 -6.48
N ALA A 21 -10.15 -57.32 -7.34
CA ALA A 21 -10.18 -56.36 -8.43
C ALA A 21 -10.20 -54.91 -7.91
N ARG A 22 -10.96 -54.66 -6.84
CA ARG A 22 -10.96 -53.35 -6.15
C ARG A 22 -9.59 -53.01 -5.56
N ALA A 23 -8.89 -53.98 -4.96
CA ALA A 23 -7.56 -53.78 -4.39
C ALA A 23 -6.51 -53.47 -5.46
N GLU A 24 -6.58 -54.13 -6.63
CA GLU A 24 -5.62 -53.88 -7.72
C GLU A 24 -5.83 -52.50 -8.36
N LEU A 25 -7.09 -52.10 -8.61
CA LEU A 25 -7.41 -50.77 -9.13
C LEU A 25 -7.04 -49.65 -8.14
N ASN A 26 -7.09 -49.95 -6.83
CA ASN A 26 -6.73 -49.04 -5.75
C ASN A 26 -5.33 -49.31 -5.17
N ARG A 27 -4.40 -49.89 -5.94
CA ARG A 27 -3.04 -50.24 -5.46
C ARG A 27 -2.19 -49.03 -5.04
N LYS A 28 -2.49 -47.84 -5.57
CA LYS A 28 -1.89 -46.56 -5.16
C LYS A 28 -2.99 -45.55 -4.86
N PRO A 29 -3.75 -45.76 -3.77
CA PRO A 29 -4.96 -44.99 -3.48
C PRO A 29 -4.66 -43.50 -3.25
N GLN A 30 -3.42 -43.14 -2.92
CA GLN A 30 -2.98 -41.76 -2.88
C GLN A 30 -3.05 -41.04 -4.23
N THR A 31 -3.05 -41.77 -5.37
CA THR A 31 -2.99 -41.21 -6.75
C THR A 31 -4.35 -41.18 -7.40
N ILE A 32 -5.03 -42.33 -7.39
CA ILE A 32 -6.37 -42.52 -7.94
C ILE A 32 -7.06 -43.54 -7.04
N GLN A 33 -8.29 -43.23 -6.66
CA GLN A 33 -9.21 -44.13 -5.97
C GLN A 33 -10.44 -44.32 -6.84
N VAL A 34 -10.83 -45.56 -7.03
CA VAL A 34 -11.98 -45.98 -7.82
C VAL A 34 -12.89 -46.82 -6.92
N GLN A 35 -14.12 -46.38 -6.76
CA GLN A 35 -15.16 -47.06 -5.99
C GLN A 35 -16.41 -47.23 -6.86
N TRP A 36 -17.08 -48.37 -6.74
CA TRP A 36 -18.37 -48.63 -7.38
C TRP A 36 -19.20 -49.53 -6.48
N SER A 37 -20.53 -49.44 -6.61
CA SER A 37 -21.46 -50.27 -5.82
C SER A 37 -21.49 -51.69 -6.37
N TRP A 38 -21.78 -51.81 -7.66
CA TRP A 38 -21.78 -53.06 -8.40
C TRP A 38 -21.51 -52.77 -9.89
N ALA A 39 -21.06 -53.77 -10.61
CA ALA A 39 -20.80 -53.67 -12.04
C ALA A 39 -20.98 -55.02 -12.74
N TRP A 40 -21.23 -55.01 -14.04
CA TRP A 40 -21.42 -56.24 -14.81
C TRP A 40 -20.81 -56.14 -16.20
N THR A 41 -20.58 -57.31 -16.79
CA THR A 41 -20.02 -57.46 -18.15
C THR A 41 -20.73 -58.59 -18.89
N ALA A 42 -21.23 -58.31 -20.09
CA ALA A 42 -21.83 -59.31 -20.98
C ALA A 42 -20.93 -59.69 -22.16
N TRP A 43 -19.92 -58.87 -22.46
CA TRP A 43 -19.02 -59.06 -23.61
C TRP A 43 -17.59 -58.65 -23.23
N PRO A 44 -16.56 -59.36 -23.72
CA PRO A 44 -15.16 -59.01 -23.46
C PRO A 44 -14.84 -57.54 -23.69
N GLY A 45 -14.39 -56.87 -22.63
CA GLY A 45 -14.03 -55.45 -22.62
C GLY A 45 -15.20 -54.48 -22.42
N GLN A 46 -16.46 -54.92 -22.40
CA GLN A 46 -17.62 -54.08 -22.06
C GLN A 46 -17.84 -54.10 -20.54
N ILE A 47 -18.07 -52.94 -19.94
CA ILE A 47 -18.34 -52.83 -18.50
C ILE A 47 -19.47 -51.82 -18.30
N ASP A 48 -20.46 -52.20 -17.50
CA ASP A 48 -21.51 -51.32 -16.99
C ASP A 48 -21.35 -51.23 -15.47
N VAL A 49 -21.20 -50.01 -14.96
CA VAL A 49 -20.81 -49.71 -13.58
C VAL A 49 -21.85 -48.81 -12.93
N HIS A 50 -22.29 -49.16 -11.73
CA HIS A 50 -23.26 -48.40 -10.95
C HIS A 50 -22.65 -47.79 -9.68
N GLY A 51 -23.05 -46.55 -9.39
CA GLY A 51 -22.55 -45.78 -8.25
C GLY A 51 -21.05 -45.53 -8.33
N LEU A 52 -20.54 -45.14 -9.50
CA LEU A 52 -19.12 -44.90 -9.74
C LEU A 52 -18.68 -43.62 -9.05
N ARG A 53 -17.63 -43.72 -8.24
CA ARG A 53 -16.92 -42.58 -7.65
C ARG A 53 -15.43 -42.71 -7.91
N LEU A 54 -14.88 -41.69 -8.54
CA LEU A 54 -13.48 -41.54 -8.86
C LEU A 54 -12.94 -40.35 -8.08
N HIS A 55 -11.79 -40.52 -7.46
CA HIS A 55 -11.08 -39.44 -6.79
C HIS A 55 -9.60 -39.56 -7.11
N GLY A 56 -8.87 -38.46 -7.20
CA GLY A 56 -7.44 -38.51 -7.44
C GLY A 56 -6.73 -37.22 -7.09
N HIS A 57 -5.41 -37.33 -7.04
CA HIS A 57 -4.50 -36.22 -6.75
C HIS A 57 -3.41 -36.16 -7.81
N ALA A 58 -3.39 -35.06 -8.56
CA ALA A 58 -2.40 -34.78 -9.58
C ALA A 58 -1.72 -33.44 -9.28
N ARG A 59 -0.42 -33.45 -8.92
CA ARG A 59 0.33 -32.22 -8.60
C ARG A 59 -0.33 -31.44 -7.45
N GLN A 60 -0.79 -30.23 -7.74
CA GLN A 60 -1.51 -29.35 -6.83
C GLN A 60 -3.01 -29.36 -7.14
N LEU A 61 -3.55 -30.41 -7.76
CA LEU A 61 -4.96 -30.53 -8.12
C LEU A 61 -5.55 -31.81 -7.54
N LEU A 62 -6.59 -31.66 -6.71
CA LEU A 62 -7.49 -32.72 -6.32
C LEU A 62 -8.63 -32.76 -7.34
N TRP A 63 -8.98 -33.94 -7.81
CA TRP A 63 -10.11 -34.11 -8.71
C TRP A 63 -11.01 -35.24 -8.24
N SER A 64 -12.31 -35.10 -8.47
CA SER A 64 -13.28 -36.16 -8.29
C SER A 64 -14.30 -36.15 -9.41
N ALA A 65 -14.78 -37.34 -9.75
CA ALA A 65 -15.85 -37.54 -10.70
C ALA A 65 -16.79 -38.61 -10.17
N GLN A 66 -18.08 -38.33 -10.12
CA GLN A 66 -19.10 -39.24 -9.64
C GLN A 66 -20.21 -39.38 -10.68
N GLY A 67 -20.78 -40.57 -10.78
CA GLY A 67 -21.92 -40.87 -11.65
C GLY A 67 -22.75 -42.03 -11.11
N GLU A 68 -24.06 -41.96 -11.31
CA GLU A 68 -24.98 -43.02 -10.88
C GLU A 68 -24.81 -44.29 -11.72
N ARG A 69 -24.50 -44.14 -13.02
CA ARG A 69 -24.22 -45.23 -13.95
C ARG A 69 -23.21 -44.81 -15.00
N ALA A 70 -22.33 -45.73 -15.40
CA ALA A 70 -21.39 -45.54 -16.49
C ALA A 70 -21.26 -46.83 -17.31
N TRP A 71 -21.41 -46.70 -18.63
CA TRP A 71 -21.25 -47.79 -19.58
C TRP A 71 -20.10 -47.47 -20.53
N GLY A 72 -19.20 -48.41 -20.74
CA GLY A 72 -18.09 -48.23 -21.65
C GLY A 72 -17.50 -49.54 -22.16
N ARG A 73 -16.65 -49.43 -23.18
CA ARG A 73 -15.92 -50.56 -23.75
C ARG A 73 -14.43 -50.25 -23.86
N VAL A 74 -13.59 -51.15 -23.36
CA VAL A 74 -12.15 -51.14 -23.55
C VAL A 74 -11.82 -51.81 -24.87
N ARG A 75 -11.03 -51.15 -25.71
CA ARG A 75 -10.45 -51.78 -26.91
C ARG A 75 -9.30 -52.67 -26.48
N LEU A 76 -9.37 -53.95 -26.82
CA LEU A 76 -8.37 -54.94 -26.38
C LEU A 76 -7.09 -54.91 -27.24
N TRP A 77 -7.20 -54.64 -28.55
CA TRP A 77 -6.03 -54.61 -29.43
C TRP A 77 -4.95 -53.55 -29.08
N PRO A 78 -5.31 -52.33 -28.67
CA PRO A 78 -4.33 -51.35 -28.21
C PRO A 78 -3.49 -51.78 -26.99
N LEU A 79 -3.92 -52.78 -26.21
CA LEU A 79 -3.18 -53.27 -25.05
C LEU A 79 -1.81 -53.85 -25.43
N PHE A 80 -1.70 -54.48 -26.61
CA PHE A 80 -0.42 -54.99 -27.14
C PHE A 80 0.59 -53.87 -27.46
N ARG A 81 0.11 -52.63 -27.57
CA ARG A 81 0.93 -51.42 -27.79
C ARG A 81 1.04 -50.56 -26.52
N ARG A 82 0.75 -51.13 -25.35
CA ARG A 82 0.75 -50.43 -24.06
C ARG A 82 -0.21 -49.23 -24.02
N GLU A 83 -1.33 -49.33 -24.75
CA GLU A 83 -2.39 -48.32 -24.74
C GLU A 83 -3.68 -48.90 -24.15
N LEU A 84 -4.13 -48.29 -23.04
CA LEU A 84 -5.45 -48.51 -22.49
C LEU A 84 -6.42 -47.52 -23.14
N ARG A 85 -7.15 -47.99 -24.16
CA ARG A 85 -8.07 -47.15 -24.94
C ARG A 85 -9.52 -47.52 -24.67
N PHE A 86 -10.28 -46.56 -24.17
CA PHE A 86 -11.73 -46.66 -24.00
C PHE A 86 -12.43 -46.11 -25.24
N ALA A 87 -13.32 -46.92 -25.82
CA ALA A 87 -14.32 -46.45 -26.76
C ALA A 87 -15.27 -45.44 -26.06
N PRO A 88 -16.12 -44.70 -26.81
CA PRO A 88 -16.99 -43.69 -26.21
C PRO A 88 -17.79 -44.23 -25.01
N ILE A 89 -17.59 -43.61 -23.85
CA ILE A 89 -18.23 -43.95 -22.58
C ILE A 89 -19.51 -43.13 -22.46
N ARG A 90 -20.59 -43.75 -21.98
CA ARG A 90 -21.83 -43.06 -21.59
C ARG A 90 -21.92 -43.03 -20.07
N ALA A 91 -22.03 -41.86 -19.48
CA ALA A 91 -22.19 -41.67 -18.06
C ALA A 91 -23.48 -40.91 -17.75
N TYR A 92 -24.06 -41.18 -16.58
CA TYR A 92 -25.34 -40.63 -16.16
C TYR A 92 -25.23 -40.00 -14.76
N ALA A 93 -25.96 -38.91 -14.54
CA ALA A 93 -25.98 -38.11 -13.32
C ALA A 93 -24.57 -37.70 -12.87
N VAL A 94 -23.83 -37.07 -13.79
CA VAL A 94 -22.40 -36.80 -13.62
C VAL A 94 -22.18 -35.52 -12.80
N ALA A 95 -21.30 -35.59 -11.81
CA ALA A 95 -20.72 -34.41 -11.19
C ALA A 95 -19.19 -34.50 -11.18
N VAL A 96 -18.54 -33.40 -11.51
CA VAL A 96 -17.08 -33.27 -11.60
C VAL A 96 -16.62 -32.16 -10.67
N ASP A 97 -15.55 -32.41 -9.94
CA ASP A 97 -14.92 -31.44 -9.04
C ASP A 97 -13.41 -31.44 -9.29
N VAL A 98 -12.82 -30.26 -9.49
CA VAL A 98 -11.37 -30.07 -9.63
C VAL A 98 -10.97 -28.89 -8.76
N GLN A 99 -10.15 -29.10 -7.75
CA GLN A 99 -9.74 -28.07 -6.78
C GLN A 99 -8.22 -27.97 -6.66
N PRO A 100 -7.67 -26.77 -6.51
CA PRO A 100 -6.28 -26.61 -6.14
C PRO A 100 -6.03 -27.13 -4.71
N THR A 101 -4.83 -27.65 -4.46
CA THR A 101 -4.34 -28.04 -3.13
C THR A 101 -2.91 -27.57 -2.93
N VAL A 102 -2.57 -27.20 -1.70
CA VAL A 102 -1.21 -26.78 -1.31
C VAL A 102 -0.22 -27.94 -1.43
N ALA A 103 -0.70 -29.17 -1.25
CA ALA A 103 0.12 -30.37 -1.38
C ALA A 103 0.53 -30.60 -2.84
N ASP A 104 1.78 -30.28 -3.21
CA ASP A 104 2.32 -30.61 -4.53
C ASP A 104 2.83 -32.05 -4.57
N ARG A 105 2.14 -32.89 -5.33
CA ARG A 105 2.61 -34.22 -5.66
C ARG A 105 3.44 -34.24 -6.94
N LYS A 106 4.76 -34.27 -6.77
CA LYS A 106 5.71 -34.43 -7.89
C LYS A 106 5.40 -35.73 -8.66
N PRO A 107 5.22 -35.67 -9.99
CA PRO A 107 4.94 -36.83 -10.80
C PRO A 107 6.22 -37.66 -10.98
N PRO A 108 6.07 -38.95 -11.33
CA PRO A 108 7.21 -39.80 -11.63
C PRO A 108 8.03 -39.26 -12.82
N PRO A 109 9.33 -39.61 -12.90
CA PRO A 109 10.17 -39.22 -14.03
C PRO A 109 9.59 -39.73 -15.35
N TRP A 110 9.80 -38.94 -16.40
CA TRP A 110 9.26 -39.24 -17.73
C TRP A 110 9.87 -40.50 -18.34
N ARG A 111 9.00 -41.32 -18.95
CA ARG A 111 9.39 -42.54 -19.68
C ARG A 111 8.61 -42.62 -20.99
N SER A 112 9.33 -42.72 -22.10
CA SER A 112 8.73 -42.87 -23.43
C SER A 112 7.94 -44.16 -23.60
N ASP A 113 8.30 -45.22 -22.85
CA ASP A 113 7.69 -46.54 -22.89
C ASP A 113 6.52 -46.73 -21.91
N ALA A 114 6.10 -45.67 -21.23
CA ALA A 114 4.99 -45.69 -20.28
C ALA A 114 3.64 -45.88 -20.97
N TRP A 115 2.71 -46.52 -20.26
CA TRP A 115 1.36 -46.75 -20.74
C TRP A 115 0.64 -45.45 -21.11
N ARG A 116 -0.11 -45.49 -22.21
CA ARG A 116 -1.01 -44.41 -22.62
C ARG A 116 -2.44 -44.76 -22.24
N VAL A 117 -3.15 -43.80 -21.67
CA VAL A 117 -4.59 -43.92 -21.40
C VAL A 117 -5.33 -42.98 -22.33
N THR A 118 -6.22 -43.51 -23.14
CA THR A 118 -7.00 -42.74 -24.13
C THR A 118 -8.48 -42.97 -23.89
N PHE A 119 -9.22 -41.88 -23.73
CA PHE A 119 -10.68 -41.88 -23.72
C PHE A 119 -11.14 -41.23 -25.03
N ASP A 120 -11.71 -42.04 -25.94
CA ASP A 120 -12.20 -41.54 -27.24
C ASP A 120 -13.28 -40.46 -27.06
N GLY A 121 -14.09 -40.57 -26.01
CA GLY A 121 -15.05 -39.55 -25.60
C GLY A 121 -15.86 -40.03 -24.40
N ILE A 122 -16.05 -39.17 -23.40
CA ILE A 122 -16.91 -39.41 -22.25
C ILE A 122 -18.14 -38.54 -22.44
N ARG A 123 -19.27 -39.17 -22.73
CA ARG A 123 -20.54 -38.52 -23.03
C ARG A 123 -21.49 -38.63 -21.86
N THR A 124 -22.15 -37.52 -21.52
CA THR A 124 -23.24 -37.48 -20.55
C THR A 124 -24.32 -36.54 -21.07
N SER A 125 -25.58 -36.91 -20.90
CA SER A 125 -26.75 -36.04 -21.12
C SER A 125 -27.39 -35.58 -19.81
N SER A 126 -26.72 -35.85 -18.68
CA SER A 126 -27.23 -35.57 -17.32
C SER A 126 -26.09 -35.07 -16.43
N LEU A 127 -25.33 -34.10 -16.94
CA LEU A 127 -24.35 -33.34 -16.18
C LEU A 127 -25.10 -32.47 -15.16
N ARG A 128 -24.81 -32.65 -13.87
CA ARG A 128 -25.48 -31.93 -12.77
C ARG A 128 -24.63 -30.81 -12.17
N ARG A 129 -23.31 -31.03 -12.06
CA ARG A 129 -22.39 -30.09 -11.43
C ARG A 129 -21.00 -30.16 -12.06
N VAL A 130 -20.38 -29.01 -12.27
CA VAL A 130 -18.96 -28.85 -12.60
C VAL A 130 -18.36 -27.83 -11.65
N ARG A 131 -17.36 -28.25 -10.85
CA ARG A 131 -16.57 -27.36 -10.00
C ARG A 131 -15.13 -27.27 -10.51
N LEU A 132 -14.65 -26.04 -10.71
CA LEU A 132 -13.29 -25.70 -11.13
C LEU A 132 -12.72 -24.65 -10.16
N GLY A 133 -12.03 -25.12 -9.13
CA GLY A 133 -11.54 -24.30 -8.03
C GLY A 133 -12.70 -23.63 -7.30
N ASP A 134 -12.68 -22.29 -7.30
CA ASP A 134 -13.71 -21.46 -6.67
C ASP A 134 -14.98 -21.31 -7.52
N LEU A 135 -14.96 -21.71 -8.79
CA LEU A 135 -16.08 -21.61 -9.73
C LEU A 135 -16.91 -22.89 -9.70
N VAL A 136 -18.22 -22.77 -9.50
CA VAL A 136 -19.18 -23.88 -9.48
C VAL A 136 -20.30 -23.57 -10.46
N ALA A 137 -20.58 -24.50 -11.37
CA ALA A 137 -21.74 -24.50 -12.22
C ALA A 137 -22.66 -25.68 -11.84
N GLU A 138 -23.92 -25.40 -11.54
CA GLU A 138 -24.95 -26.37 -11.18
C GLU A 138 -26.17 -26.18 -12.06
N GLY A 139 -26.76 -27.27 -12.55
CA GLY A 139 -27.92 -27.21 -13.42
C GLY A 139 -28.09 -28.48 -14.22
N HIS A 140 -28.77 -28.39 -15.35
CA HIS A 140 -28.98 -29.50 -16.26
C HIS A 140 -28.11 -29.32 -17.50
N GLY A 141 -27.31 -30.34 -17.84
CA GLY A 141 -26.43 -30.22 -18.99
C GLY A 141 -26.03 -31.52 -19.65
N GLU A 142 -25.36 -31.35 -20.78
CA GLU A 142 -24.69 -32.38 -21.54
C GLU A 142 -23.20 -32.07 -21.64
N GLY A 143 -22.40 -33.12 -21.82
CA GLY A 143 -20.97 -32.98 -21.95
C GLY A 143 -20.38 -34.13 -22.75
N GLU A 144 -19.44 -33.81 -23.62
CA GLU A 144 -18.57 -34.75 -24.31
C GLU A 144 -17.12 -34.30 -24.11
N VAL A 145 -16.33 -35.13 -23.41
CA VAL A 145 -14.92 -34.85 -23.16
C VAL A 145 -14.07 -36.04 -23.60
N GLY A 146 -13.17 -35.82 -24.55
CA GLY A 146 -12.19 -36.80 -25.00
C GLY A 146 -10.77 -36.38 -24.61
N PHE A 147 -9.94 -37.31 -24.17
CA PHE A 147 -8.54 -36.98 -23.85
C PHE A 147 -7.62 -38.19 -23.96
N THR A 148 -6.31 -37.91 -24.09
CA THR A 148 -5.26 -38.91 -23.95
C THR A 148 -4.21 -38.40 -22.97
N HIS A 149 -3.69 -39.29 -22.14
CA HIS A 149 -2.64 -39.02 -21.18
C HIS A 149 -1.60 -40.15 -21.19
N GLN A 150 -0.33 -39.78 -21.33
CA GLN A 150 0.78 -40.72 -21.15
C GLN A 150 1.22 -40.72 -19.68
N LEU A 151 1.16 -41.89 -19.05
CA LEU A 151 1.56 -42.06 -17.65
C LEU A 151 3.04 -41.73 -17.44
N ARG A 152 3.47 -41.62 -16.17
CA ARG A 152 4.85 -41.28 -15.78
C ARG A 152 5.27 -39.94 -16.39
N GLY A 153 4.60 -38.84 -16.01
CA GLY A 153 5.02 -37.48 -16.37
C GLY A 153 4.86 -37.08 -17.84
N GLY A 154 4.31 -37.94 -18.70
CA GLY A 154 4.11 -37.69 -20.12
C GLY A 154 3.01 -36.67 -20.43
N PRO A 155 2.82 -36.35 -21.73
CA PRO A 155 1.87 -35.32 -22.16
C PRO A 155 0.41 -35.73 -21.97
N THR A 156 -0.43 -34.73 -21.75
CA THR A 156 -1.89 -34.80 -21.82
C THR A 156 -2.37 -33.95 -22.98
N ARG A 157 -3.28 -34.49 -23.80
CA ARG A 157 -4.01 -33.74 -24.83
C ARG A 157 -5.50 -33.94 -24.61
N VAL A 158 -6.27 -32.87 -24.73
CA VAL A 158 -7.74 -32.91 -24.71
C VAL A 158 -8.24 -32.72 -26.13
N PHE A 159 -9.00 -33.69 -26.62
CA PHE A 159 -9.62 -33.64 -27.94
C PHE A 159 -10.73 -32.57 -27.97
N PRO A 160 -11.23 -32.18 -29.16
CA PRO A 160 -12.40 -31.31 -29.26
C PRO A 160 -13.54 -31.84 -28.39
N SER A 161 -13.90 -31.04 -27.41
CA SER A 161 -14.82 -31.36 -26.32
C SER A 161 -15.85 -30.25 -26.20
N ARG A 162 -17.06 -30.60 -25.73
CA ARG A 162 -18.16 -29.66 -25.52
C ARG A 162 -18.78 -29.89 -24.17
N VAL A 163 -19.08 -28.82 -23.45
CA VAL A 163 -19.88 -28.82 -22.23
C VAL A 163 -20.98 -27.79 -22.44
N ALA A 164 -22.24 -28.23 -22.36
CA ALA A 164 -23.39 -27.37 -22.46
C ALA A 164 -24.27 -27.54 -21.22
N MET A 165 -24.65 -26.44 -20.57
CA MET A 165 -25.57 -26.45 -19.43
C MET A 165 -26.64 -25.39 -19.65
N SER A 166 -27.89 -25.73 -19.40
CA SER A 166 -29.04 -24.84 -19.46
C SER A 166 -29.65 -24.68 -18.08
N ASP A 167 -30.28 -23.53 -17.86
CA ASP A 167 -30.82 -23.11 -16.56
C ASP A 167 -29.80 -23.26 -15.42
N ALA A 168 -28.53 -22.98 -15.72
CA ALA A 168 -27.44 -23.17 -14.79
C ALA A 168 -27.33 -22.01 -13.80
N ARG A 169 -26.94 -22.33 -12.58
CA ARG A 169 -26.47 -21.39 -11.57
C ARG A 169 -24.94 -21.44 -11.54
N LEU A 170 -24.31 -20.29 -11.72
CA LEU A 170 -22.86 -20.14 -11.61
C LEU A 170 -22.54 -19.35 -10.36
N ASP A 171 -21.75 -19.93 -9.48
CA ASP A 171 -21.25 -19.29 -8.26
C ASP A 171 -19.72 -19.23 -8.28
N TYR A 172 -19.13 -18.12 -7.81
CA TYR A 172 -17.69 -17.98 -7.61
C TYR A 172 -17.42 -17.57 -6.16
N ARG A 173 -16.59 -18.33 -5.45
CA ARG A 173 -16.33 -18.12 -4.00
C ARG A 173 -17.61 -18.02 -3.18
N GLN A 174 -18.59 -18.89 -3.49
CA GLN A 174 -19.92 -18.93 -2.88
C GLN A 174 -20.82 -17.70 -3.16
N GLN A 175 -20.39 -16.77 -4.01
CA GLN A 175 -21.21 -15.66 -4.46
C GLN A 175 -21.86 -15.98 -5.82
N PRO A 176 -23.18 -15.75 -5.97
CA PRO A 176 -23.83 -15.97 -7.26
C PRO A 176 -23.25 -15.01 -8.30
N LEU A 177 -22.77 -15.55 -9.42
CA LEU A 177 -22.34 -14.78 -10.60
C LEU A 177 -23.47 -14.69 -11.63
N LEU A 178 -24.07 -15.84 -11.95
CA LEU A 178 -25.18 -15.94 -12.89
C LEU A 178 -26.28 -16.89 -12.37
N ARG A 179 -27.52 -16.56 -12.72
CA ARG A 179 -28.71 -17.38 -12.53
C ARG A 179 -29.37 -17.62 -13.88
N ARG A 180 -30.08 -18.74 -14.02
CA ARG A 180 -30.79 -19.11 -15.26
C ARG A 180 -29.89 -18.97 -16.50
N ALA A 181 -28.67 -19.48 -16.38
CA ALA A 181 -27.63 -19.30 -17.38
C ALA A 181 -27.60 -20.46 -18.38
N ASP A 182 -27.56 -20.11 -19.66
CA ASP A 182 -27.17 -21.01 -20.73
C ASP A 182 -25.67 -20.86 -20.98
N VAL A 183 -24.92 -21.94 -20.80
CA VAL A 183 -23.47 -22.01 -20.95
C VAL A 183 -23.13 -23.04 -22.03
N ASP A 184 -22.45 -22.64 -23.10
CA ASP A 184 -21.86 -23.54 -24.10
C ASP A 184 -20.35 -23.29 -24.15
N LEU A 185 -19.58 -24.29 -23.78
CA LEU A 185 -18.12 -24.26 -23.85
C LEU A 185 -17.67 -25.35 -24.83
N ARG A 186 -17.07 -24.92 -25.94
CA ARG A 186 -16.33 -25.80 -26.85
C ARG A 186 -14.85 -25.55 -26.67
N PHE A 187 -14.09 -26.60 -26.45
CA PHE A 187 -12.65 -26.47 -26.20
C PHE A 187 -11.88 -27.68 -26.68
N ALA A 188 -10.63 -27.45 -27.05
CA ALA A 188 -9.59 -28.46 -27.21
C ALA A 188 -8.35 -27.97 -26.47
N VAL A 189 -7.51 -28.89 -26.04
CA VAL A 189 -6.23 -28.53 -25.40
C VAL A 189 -5.11 -29.33 -26.03
N ASP A 190 -4.18 -28.61 -26.63
CA ASP A 190 -2.98 -29.17 -27.22
C ASP A 190 -2.14 -29.93 -26.20
N ALA A 191 -1.27 -30.82 -26.71
CA ALA A 191 -0.45 -31.65 -25.85
C ALA A 191 0.41 -30.78 -24.90
N PHE A 192 0.17 -30.92 -23.59
CA PHE A 192 0.94 -30.25 -22.55
C PHE A 192 1.54 -31.28 -21.60
N THR A 193 2.74 -31.01 -21.11
CA THR A 193 3.30 -31.79 -20.01
C THR A 193 2.93 -31.15 -18.69
N HIS A 194 3.16 -31.90 -17.63
CA HIS A 194 2.90 -31.43 -16.29
C HIS A 194 3.83 -30.26 -15.87
N GLU A 195 5.03 -30.16 -16.46
CA GLU A 195 6.05 -29.13 -16.24
C GLU A 195 5.85 -27.87 -17.09
N ARG A 196 5.28 -28.01 -18.30
CA ARG A 196 5.20 -26.92 -19.28
C ARG A 196 3.87 -26.90 -20.02
N PRO A 197 3.12 -25.78 -19.99
CA PRO A 197 3.28 -24.61 -19.11
C PRO A 197 2.89 -24.89 -17.64
N ALA A 198 3.41 -24.12 -16.68
CA ALA A 198 3.07 -24.28 -15.27
C ALA A 198 1.74 -23.57 -14.91
N GLY A 199 0.97 -24.17 -13.99
CA GLY A 199 -0.26 -23.57 -13.45
C GLY A 199 -1.29 -23.23 -14.53
N TRP A 200 -1.91 -22.05 -14.41
CA TRP A 200 -2.93 -21.54 -15.33
C TRP A 200 -2.40 -21.29 -16.75
N ARG A 201 -1.08 -21.21 -16.96
CA ARG A 201 -0.49 -21.02 -18.29
C ARG A 201 -0.78 -22.19 -19.23
N LYS A 202 -1.27 -23.33 -18.73
CA LYS A 202 -1.78 -24.42 -19.58
C LYS A 202 -2.94 -23.99 -20.46
N ALA A 203 -3.67 -22.94 -20.08
CA ALA A 203 -4.67 -22.31 -20.95
C ALA A 203 -4.06 -21.69 -22.23
N GLU A 204 -2.74 -21.44 -22.29
CA GLU A 204 -2.02 -21.08 -23.53
C GLU A 204 -2.03 -22.22 -24.56
N ARG A 205 -2.45 -23.43 -24.18
CA ARG A 205 -2.61 -24.59 -25.08
C ARG A 205 -4.07 -24.86 -25.43
N ALA A 206 -4.99 -24.05 -24.91
CA ALA A 206 -6.42 -24.24 -25.14
C ALA A 206 -6.89 -23.37 -26.31
N SER A 207 -7.77 -23.94 -27.13
CA SER A 207 -8.51 -23.22 -28.17
C SER A 207 -9.98 -23.59 -28.09
N GLY A 208 -10.87 -22.69 -28.49
CA GLY A 208 -12.29 -22.90 -28.30
C GLY A 208 -13.17 -21.67 -28.43
N ARG A 209 -14.42 -21.82 -27.98
CA ARG A 209 -15.42 -20.77 -27.89
C ARG A 209 -16.24 -20.97 -26.63
N LEU A 210 -16.41 -19.89 -25.87
CA LEU A 210 -17.29 -19.85 -24.72
C LEU A 210 -18.45 -18.91 -25.04
N SER A 211 -19.67 -19.42 -24.98
CA SER A 211 -20.89 -18.62 -25.09
C SER A 211 -21.67 -18.75 -23.79
N VAL A 212 -22.05 -17.62 -23.19
CA VAL A 212 -22.88 -17.61 -21.97
C VAL A 212 -23.95 -16.53 -22.11
N ALA A 213 -25.18 -16.88 -21.75
CA ALA A 213 -26.27 -15.94 -21.58
C ALA A 213 -26.98 -16.22 -20.26
N GLY A 214 -27.24 -15.21 -19.44
CA GLY A 214 -27.91 -15.43 -18.16
C GLY A 214 -28.11 -14.16 -17.35
N ASP A 215 -28.76 -14.31 -16.22
CA ASP A 215 -29.06 -13.19 -15.32
C ASP A 215 -27.94 -12.97 -14.32
N THR A 216 -27.48 -11.73 -14.17
CA THR A 216 -26.54 -11.34 -13.12
C THR A 216 -27.28 -10.77 -11.91
N PRO A 217 -26.80 -10.98 -10.68
CA PRO A 217 -27.17 -10.12 -9.56
C PRO A 217 -26.88 -8.64 -9.87
N PRO A 218 -27.52 -7.70 -9.15
CA PRO A 218 -27.19 -6.27 -9.28
C PRO A 218 -25.71 -6.03 -8.96
N PHE A 219 -25.06 -5.15 -9.73
CA PHE A 219 -23.66 -4.82 -9.50
C PHE A 219 -23.54 -3.81 -8.34
N MET A 220 -22.70 -4.14 -7.36
CA MET A 220 -22.44 -3.30 -6.19
C MET A 220 -20.93 -3.17 -5.98
N PRO A 221 -20.37 -1.95 -5.99
CA PRO A 221 -18.93 -1.75 -5.89
C PRO A 221 -18.30 -2.19 -4.54
N ARG A 222 -19.10 -2.44 -3.49
CA ARG A 222 -18.64 -3.02 -2.21
C ARG A 222 -19.63 -4.09 -1.70
N PRO A 223 -19.34 -5.39 -1.87
CA PRO A 223 -20.29 -6.46 -1.56
C PRO A 223 -20.53 -6.72 -0.06
N ALA A 224 -19.58 -6.38 0.82
CA ALA A 224 -19.60 -6.81 2.23
C ALA A 224 -20.72 -6.19 3.09
N ARG A 225 -21.24 -5.01 2.75
CA ARG A 225 -22.37 -4.37 3.47
C ARG A 225 -23.72 -4.53 2.77
N ALA A 226 -23.76 -5.14 1.58
CA ALA A 226 -24.86 -4.95 0.64
C ALA A 226 -25.69 -6.22 0.31
N ALA A 227 -25.35 -7.38 0.88
CA ALA A 227 -26.03 -8.64 0.59
C ALA A 227 -27.53 -8.66 0.97
N SER A 228 -27.94 -7.89 1.98
CA SER A 228 -29.35 -7.72 2.37
C SER A 228 -30.08 -6.62 1.59
N ALA A 229 -29.35 -5.62 1.08
CA ALA A 229 -29.92 -4.41 0.49
C ALA A 229 -30.21 -4.51 -1.03
N GLY A 230 -29.68 -5.55 -1.71
CA GLY A 230 -30.03 -5.87 -3.11
C GLY A 230 -31.35 -6.63 -3.27
N GLN A 231 -32.08 -6.91 -2.18
CA GLN A 231 -33.39 -7.56 -2.24
C GLN A 231 -34.41 -6.58 -2.86
N GLY A 232 -34.86 -6.87 -4.08
CA GLY A 232 -35.84 -6.05 -4.81
C GLY A 232 -35.31 -5.34 -6.06
N MET A 233 -33.98 -5.33 -6.30
CA MET A 233 -33.44 -4.86 -7.58
C MET A 233 -33.64 -5.92 -8.67
N ALA A 234 -34.01 -5.48 -9.87
CA ALA A 234 -34.12 -6.36 -11.03
C ALA A 234 -32.79 -7.06 -11.32
N ALA A 235 -32.84 -8.24 -11.93
CA ALA A 235 -31.61 -8.89 -12.39
C ALA A 235 -31.01 -8.12 -13.57
N GLY A 236 -29.68 -8.08 -13.66
CA GLY A 236 -28.98 -7.70 -14.88
C GLY A 236 -28.94 -8.88 -15.85
N ARG A 237 -28.51 -8.62 -17.09
CA ARG A 237 -28.29 -9.64 -18.11
C ARG A 237 -26.85 -9.59 -18.57
N LEU A 238 -26.23 -10.75 -18.71
CA LEU A 238 -24.93 -10.93 -19.34
C LEU A 238 -25.12 -11.77 -20.59
N LYS A 239 -24.55 -11.32 -21.69
CA LYS A 239 -24.36 -12.10 -22.91
C LYS A 239 -22.89 -12.02 -23.30
N LEU A 240 -22.22 -13.15 -23.40
CA LEU A 240 -20.84 -13.23 -23.84
C LEU A 240 -20.69 -14.32 -24.89
N ASP A 241 -19.80 -14.05 -25.83
CA ASP A 241 -19.43 -14.98 -26.88
C ASP A 241 -17.96 -14.74 -27.24
N ILE A 242 -17.09 -15.58 -26.69
CA ILE A 242 -15.65 -15.37 -26.67
C ILE A 242 -14.97 -16.55 -27.37
N PRO A 243 -14.57 -16.39 -28.64
CA PRO A 243 -13.64 -17.30 -29.29
C PRO A 243 -12.22 -17.02 -28.80
N PHE A 244 -11.48 -18.08 -28.49
CA PHE A 244 -10.11 -18.00 -27.99
C PHE A 244 -9.22 -19.05 -28.65
N ASP A 245 -7.94 -18.72 -28.77
CA ASP A 245 -6.93 -19.58 -29.36
C ASP A 245 -5.57 -19.34 -28.68
N HIS A 246 -5.02 -20.38 -28.07
CA HIS A 246 -3.67 -20.42 -27.50
C HIS A 246 -3.31 -19.19 -26.63
N GLY A 247 -4.21 -18.80 -25.72
CA GLY A 247 -4.03 -17.66 -24.81
C GLY A 247 -4.34 -16.28 -25.41
N SER A 248 -4.87 -16.22 -26.64
CA SER A 248 -5.34 -15.01 -27.32
C SER A 248 -6.85 -15.05 -27.57
N LEU A 249 -7.48 -13.89 -27.53
CA LEU A 249 -8.87 -13.72 -27.96
C LEU A 249 -8.93 -13.58 -29.49
N LEU A 250 -9.90 -14.22 -30.14
CA LEU A 250 -10.10 -14.09 -31.58
C LEU A 250 -11.04 -12.91 -31.90
N PRO A 251 -10.89 -12.27 -33.07
CA PRO A 251 -11.75 -11.16 -33.47
C PRO A 251 -13.21 -11.59 -33.64
N GLY A 252 -14.14 -10.65 -33.45
CA GLY A 252 -15.58 -10.89 -33.54
C GLY A 252 -16.21 -11.42 -32.25
N GLY A 253 -15.40 -11.69 -31.22
CA GLY A 253 -15.91 -11.93 -29.87
C GLY A 253 -16.56 -10.69 -29.26
N SER A 254 -17.51 -10.89 -28.35
CA SER A 254 -18.14 -9.81 -27.60
C SER A 254 -18.56 -10.22 -26.20
N VAL A 255 -18.63 -9.24 -25.30
CA VAL A 255 -19.26 -9.33 -23.99
C VAL A 255 -20.18 -8.13 -23.86
N GLN A 256 -21.41 -8.35 -23.45
CA GLN A 256 -22.40 -7.31 -23.20
C GLN A 256 -23.04 -7.59 -21.86
N TRP A 257 -23.01 -6.59 -20.99
CA TRP A 257 -23.65 -6.62 -19.70
C TRP A 257 -24.53 -5.39 -19.55
N ASP A 258 -25.78 -5.63 -19.17
CA ASP A 258 -26.80 -4.61 -18.95
C ASP A 258 -27.47 -4.92 -17.62
N GLY A 259 -27.33 -4.04 -16.64
CA GLY A 259 -27.87 -4.33 -15.33
C GLY A 259 -28.02 -3.12 -14.44
N PRO A 260 -28.81 -3.28 -13.36
CA PRO A 260 -28.87 -2.25 -12.36
C PRO A 260 -27.59 -2.29 -11.51
N MET A 261 -27.07 -1.11 -11.27
CA MET A 261 -25.96 -0.83 -10.35
C MET A 261 -26.51 -0.03 -9.17
N ALA A 262 -25.92 -0.13 -8.00
CA ALA A 262 -26.25 0.77 -6.90
C ALA A 262 -25.02 1.56 -6.44
N SER A 263 -25.18 2.87 -6.22
CA SER A 263 -24.25 3.66 -5.40
C SER A 263 -24.72 3.64 -3.95
N LEU A 264 -23.76 3.76 -3.03
CA LEU A 264 -24.01 3.86 -1.60
C LEU A 264 -23.88 5.33 -1.21
N GLU A 265 -24.98 5.90 -0.72
CA GLU A 265 -25.06 7.27 -0.21
C GLU A 265 -24.40 7.39 1.17
N THR A 266 -24.16 8.63 1.60
CA THR A 266 -23.52 8.94 2.89
C THR A 266 -24.34 8.49 4.10
N ASP A 267 -25.66 8.49 3.99
CA ASP A 267 -26.60 7.97 4.99
C ASP A 267 -26.73 6.43 4.97
N GLY A 268 -25.99 5.76 4.07
CA GLY A 268 -26.04 4.32 3.89
C GLY A 268 -27.19 3.83 3.02
N THR A 269 -28.00 4.73 2.44
CA THR A 269 -29.03 4.35 1.47
C THR A 269 -28.42 3.94 0.13
N LEU A 270 -29.10 3.07 -0.60
CA LEU A 270 -28.69 2.67 -1.94
C LEU A 270 -29.44 3.48 -2.99
N ARG A 271 -28.70 4.12 -3.89
CA ARG A 271 -29.27 4.79 -5.05
C ARG A 271 -29.07 3.92 -6.30
N PRO A 272 -30.16 3.48 -6.96
CA PRO A 272 -30.06 2.63 -8.14
C PRO A 272 -29.70 3.44 -9.39
N HIS A 273 -28.91 2.82 -10.27
CA HIS A 273 -28.44 3.30 -11.56
C HIS A 273 -28.65 2.21 -12.61
N ARG A 274 -28.71 2.59 -13.88
CA ARG A 274 -28.56 1.64 -14.99
C ARG A 274 -27.16 1.75 -15.56
N ALA A 275 -26.51 0.60 -15.71
CA ALA A 275 -25.18 0.52 -16.28
C ALA A 275 -25.17 -0.45 -17.47
N HIS A 276 -24.44 -0.05 -18.50
CA HIS A 276 -24.12 -0.86 -19.67
C HIS A 276 -22.61 -1.02 -19.74
N ALA A 277 -22.12 -2.24 -19.95
CA ALA A 277 -20.71 -2.51 -20.21
C ALA A 277 -20.56 -3.48 -21.38
N GLY A 278 -19.75 -3.12 -22.36
CA GLY A 278 -19.45 -3.91 -23.53
C GLY A 278 -17.95 -4.11 -23.71
N LEU A 279 -17.52 -5.34 -24.01
CA LEU A 279 -16.20 -5.60 -24.56
C LEU A 279 -16.35 -6.11 -26.00
N GLU A 280 -15.57 -5.53 -26.90
CA GLU A 280 -15.50 -5.93 -28.31
C GLU A 280 -14.08 -6.35 -28.67
N MET A 281 -13.94 -7.54 -29.23
CA MET A 281 -12.65 -8.07 -29.71
C MET A 281 -12.47 -7.69 -31.18
N GLY A 282 -11.78 -6.58 -31.44
CA GLY A 282 -11.42 -6.15 -32.79
C GLY A 282 -10.27 -6.97 -33.40
N PRO A 283 -9.77 -6.60 -34.60
CA PRO A 283 -8.68 -7.32 -35.27
C PRO A 283 -7.35 -7.28 -34.48
N ASP A 284 -7.02 -6.15 -33.86
CA ASP A 284 -5.72 -5.94 -33.17
C ASP A 284 -5.83 -5.48 -31.72
N ALA A 285 -7.05 -5.21 -31.25
CA ALA A 285 -7.29 -4.62 -29.94
C ALA A 285 -8.60 -5.13 -29.32
N VAL A 286 -8.69 -5.01 -27.99
CA VAL A 286 -9.93 -5.21 -27.24
C VAL A 286 -10.42 -3.83 -26.79
N THR A 287 -11.67 -3.50 -27.10
CA THR A 287 -12.28 -2.23 -26.69
C THR A 287 -13.31 -2.48 -25.61
N LEU A 288 -13.15 -1.80 -24.47
CA LEU A 288 -14.13 -1.74 -23.38
C LEU A 288 -14.90 -0.43 -23.49
N ARG A 289 -16.22 -0.51 -23.51
CA ARG A 289 -17.13 0.63 -23.35
C ARG A 289 -17.95 0.39 -22.10
N ALA A 290 -17.98 1.33 -21.18
CA ALA A 290 -18.90 1.28 -20.05
C ALA A 290 -19.58 2.62 -19.90
N GLN A 291 -20.86 2.60 -19.59
CA GLN A 291 -21.67 3.78 -19.37
C GLN A 291 -22.57 3.53 -18.17
N VAL A 292 -22.61 4.50 -17.26
CA VAL A 292 -23.58 4.54 -16.17
C VAL A 292 -24.47 5.74 -16.41
N ALA A 293 -25.75 5.49 -16.61
CA ALA A 293 -26.74 6.54 -16.78
C ALA A 293 -26.89 7.30 -15.45
N PRO A 294 -27.02 8.64 -15.48
CA PRO A 294 -27.27 9.41 -14.27
C PRO A 294 -28.55 8.93 -13.58
N ALA A 295 -28.50 8.84 -12.25
CA ALA A 295 -29.71 8.54 -11.46
C ALA A 295 -30.82 9.54 -11.80
N ALA A 296 -32.04 9.03 -12.03
CA ALA A 296 -33.21 9.88 -12.18
C ALA A 296 -33.50 10.59 -10.85
N GLY A 297 -33.28 11.90 -10.80
CA GLY A 297 -33.51 12.71 -9.60
C GLY A 297 -34.96 13.20 -9.49
N GLY A 298 -35.54 13.08 -8.30
CA GLY A 298 -36.67 13.93 -7.89
C GLY A 298 -36.23 15.39 -7.74
N ALA A 299 -37.16 16.33 -7.90
CA ALA A 299 -36.90 17.76 -7.87
C ALA A 299 -36.10 18.18 -6.61
N GLY A 300 -34.85 18.62 -6.78
CA GLY A 300 -34.07 19.26 -5.71
C GLY A 300 -32.65 18.74 -5.44
N THR A 301 -32.18 17.63 -6.02
CA THR A 301 -30.82 17.12 -5.76
C THR A 301 -29.87 17.30 -6.95
N THR A 302 -28.75 17.98 -6.75
CA THR A 302 -27.74 18.37 -7.76
C THR A 302 -26.68 17.30 -8.09
N ALA A 303 -26.71 16.12 -7.47
CA ALA A 303 -25.73 15.06 -7.71
C ALA A 303 -26.15 14.15 -8.89
N GLN A 304 -25.51 14.33 -10.05
CA GLN A 304 -25.60 13.44 -11.21
C GLN A 304 -24.47 12.40 -11.16
N ASP A 305 -24.64 11.36 -10.34
CA ASP A 305 -23.77 10.19 -10.33
C ASP A 305 -23.87 9.48 -11.68
N GLY A 306 -22.79 9.45 -12.47
CA GLY A 306 -22.80 8.86 -13.79
C GLY A 306 -21.44 8.94 -14.47
N GLY A 307 -21.31 8.28 -15.61
CA GLY A 307 -20.06 8.33 -16.34
C GLY A 307 -20.02 7.50 -17.60
N GLU A 308 -18.97 7.74 -18.38
CA GLU A 308 -18.63 7.01 -19.58
C GLU A 308 -17.14 6.67 -19.56
N LEU A 309 -16.83 5.45 -19.94
CA LEU A 309 -15.49 4.91 -20.07
C LEU A 309 -15.34 4.27 -21.45
N ARG A 310 -14.32 4.68 -22.20
CA ARG A 310 -13.91 4.04 -23.45
C ARG A 310 -12.44 3.72 -23.35
N LEU A 311 -12.10 2.44 -23.25
CA LEU A 311 -10.72 1.97 -23.19
C LEU A 311 -10.43 1.04 -24.36
N ARG A 312 -9.27 1.21 -24.97
CA ARG A 312 -8.70 0.33 -25.99
C ARG A 312 -7.44 -0.28 -25.43
N PHE A 313 -7.42 -1.61 -25.37
CA PHE A 313 -6.24 -2.39 -25.02
C PHE A 313 -5.62 -2.93 -26.31
N ALA A 314 -4.44 -2.45 -26.68
CA ALA A 314 -3.72 -2.77 -27.91
C ALA A 314 -3.07 -4.17 -27.88
N SER A 315 -3.79 -5.17 -27.39
CA SER A 315 -3.41 -6.58 -27.48
C SER A 315 -4.63 -7.48 -27.29
N ARG A 316 -4.66 -8.60 -28.01
CA ARG A 316 -5.64 -9.68 -27.78
C ARG A 316 -5.09 -10.81 -26.90
N ARG A 317 -3.80 -10.74 -26.55
CA ARG A 317 -3.12 -11.77 -25.77
C ARG A 317 -3.35 -11.53 -24.28
N LEU A 318 -4.22 -12.35 -23.69
CA LEU A 318 -4.50 -12.33 -22.25
C LEU A 318 -3.43 -13.09 -21.47
N LEU A 319 -2.83 -14.12 -22.09
CA LEU A 319 -1.91 -15.03 -21.44
C LEU A 319 -0.53 -15.07 -22.14
N PRO A 320 0.57 -14.91 -21.39
CA PRO A 320 0.61 -14.73 -19.94
C PRO A 320 0.15 -13.33 -19.49
N LEU A 321 -0.43 -13.24 -18.29
CA LEU A 321 -0.72 -11.97 -17.63
C LEU A 321 0.57 -11.13 -17.55
N ARG A 322 0.53 -9.95 -18.15
CA ARG A 322 1.65 -9.01 -18.16
C ARG A 322 1.75 -8.31 -16.79
N PRO A 323 2.95 -7.91 -16.35
CA PRO A 323 3.07 -6.96 -15.25
C PRO A 323 2.23 -5.72 -15.54
N PHE A 324 1.64 -5.11 -14.49
CA PHE A 324 0.79 -3.92 -14.65
C PHE A 324 1.47 -2.81 -15.46
N ALA A 325 2.77 -2.57 -15.23
CA ALA A 325 3.56 -1.56 -15.94
C ALA A 325 3.65 -1.79 -17.46
N ASP A 326 3.56 -3.04 -17.93
CA ASP A 326 3.58 -3.36 -19.36
C ASP A 326 2.17 -3.43 -19.94
N ALA A 327 1.18 -3.85 -19.14
CA ALA A 327 -0.21 -3.83 -19.55
C ALA A 327 -0.73 -2.39 -19.76
N VAL A 328 -0.37 -1.47 -18.87
CA VAL A 328 -0.87 -0.09 -18.94
C VAL A 328 -0.37 0.65 -20.19
N LYS A 329 0.83 0.32 -20.68
CA LYS A 329 1.40 0.87 -21.93
C LYS A 329 0.56 0.53 -23.18
N LEU A 330 -0.27 -0.50 -23.10
CA LEU A 330 -1.16 -0.90 -24.19
C LEU A 330 -2.54 -0.25 -24.09
N LEU A 331 -2.80 0.50 -23.00
CA LEU A 331 -4.09 1.10 -22.73
C LEU A 331 -4.14 2.52 -23.31
N SER A 332 -5.13 2.80 -24.13
CA SER A 332 -5.49 4.16 -24.57
C SER A 332 -6.98 4.36 -24.39
N GLY A 333 -7.45 5.59 -24.20
CA GLY A 333 -8.87 5.82 -24.06
C GLY A 333 -9.26 7.11 -23.36
N THR A 334 -10.53 7.21 -23.03
CA THR A 334 -11.11 8.33 -22.31
C THR A 334 -12.02 7.84 -21.19
N ALA A 335 -12.05 8.59 -20.10
CA ALA A 335 -13.01 8.38 -19.02
C ALA A 335 -13.59 9.73 -18.61
N ARG A 336 -14.90 9.82 -18.47
CA ARG A 336 -15.59 10.97 -17.87
C ARG A 336 -16.54 10.45 -16.83
N PHE A 337 -16.42 10.91 -15.60
CA PHE A 337 -17.27 10.44 -14.51
C PHE A 337 -17.46 11.52 -13.47
N ARG A 338 -18.60 11.46 -12.79
CA ARG A 338 -18.89 12.17 -11.55
C ARG A 338 -19.55 11.15 -10.64
N TRP A 339 -19.00 10.94 -9.46
CA TRP A 339 -19.46 9.89 -8.58
C TRP A 339 -19.27 10.24 -7.11
N HIS A 340 -20.30 10.03 -6.30
CA HIS A 340 -20.22 10.13 -4.86
C HIS A 340 -19.82 8.78 -4.24
N PHE A 341 -18.71 8.76 -3.50
CA PHE A 341 -18.25 7.55 -2.81
C PHE A 341 -18.50 7.68 -1.32
N ALA A 342 -19.05 6.63 -0.70
CA ALA A 342 -19.20 6.57 0.76
C ALA A 342 -17.87 6.50 1.52
N SER A 343 -16.79 6.02 0.90
CA SER A 343 -15.43 6.29 1.37
C SER A 343 -14.45 6.31 0.22
N LEU A 344 -13.45 7.20 0.29
CA LEU A 344 -12.38 7.33 -0.70
C LEU A 344 -11.15 6.45 -0.40
N ASP A 345 -11.24 5.54 0.58
CA ASP A 345 -10.15 4.60 0.90
C ASP A 345 -9.70 3.75 -0.29
N TRP A 346 -10.59 3.50 -1.25
CA TRP A 346 -10.28 2.76 -2.48
C TRP A 346 -9.26 3.48 -3.37
N LEU A 347 -9.06 4.79 -3.18
CA LEU A 347 -7.98 5.54 -3.81
C LEU A 347 -6.63 5.21 -3.17
N THR A 348 -6.56 4.70 -1.94
CA THR A 348 -5.29 4.44 -1.23
C THR A 348 -4.36 3.49 -2.00
N PRO A 349 -4.82 2.37 -2.58
CA PRO A 349 -3.99 1.55 -3.47
C PRO A 349 -3.54 2.27 -4.75
N LEU A 350 -4.33 3.22 -5.27
CA LEU A 350 -4.02 4.00 -6.48
C LEU A 350 -3.09 5.19 -6.20
N LEU A 351 -3.18 5.76 -5.00
CA LEU A 351 -2.20 6.66 -4.39
C LEU A 351 -0.94 5.90 -3.90
N LEU A 352 -0.85 4.61 -4.25
CA LEU A 352 0.33 3.75 -4.18
C LEU A 352 0.91 3.55 -2.79
N SER A 353 0.21 2.87 -1.87
CA SER A 353 0.79 2.26 -0.66
C SER A 353 1.75 3.16 0.13
N LYS A 354 1.64 4.49 0.01
CA LYS A 354 2.45 5.45 0.74
C LYS A 354 1.75 5.60 2.07
N PRO A 355 2.27 5.03 3.17
CA PRO A 355 1.58 5.09 4.48
C PRO A 355 1.46 6.52 5.02
N TRP A 356 2.09 7.48 4.33
CA TRP A 356 2.13 8.89 4.68
C TRP A 356 1.02 9.75 4.06
N LEU A 357 0.26 9.27 3.06
CA LEU A 357 -0.90 9.99 2.51
C LEU A 357 -2.11 9.08 2.42
N HIS A 358 -3.18 9.44 3.12
CA HIS A 358 -4.44 8.72 3.09
C HIS A 358 -5.59 9.74 2.97
N LEU A 359 -6.55 9.39 2.11
CA LEU A 359 -7.79 10.13 1.92
C LEU A 359 -8.90 9.21 2.39
N ASP A 360 -9.56 9.62 3.47
CA ASP A 360 -10.68 8.91 4.06
C ASP A 360 -11.92 9.80 3.94
N GLY A 361 -13.08 9.23 4.23
CA GLY A 361 -14.36 9.91 4.20
C GLY A 361 -15.04 9.82 2.86
N ALA A 362 -16.33 10.13 2.91
CA ALA A 362 -17.14 10.24 1.71
C ALA A 362 -16.76 11.52 0.93
N GLY A 363 -16.92 11.46 -0.38
CA GLY A 363 -16.64 12.60 -1.24
C GLY A 363 -17.10 12.36 -2.67
N GLU A 364 -17.45 13.46 -3.34
CA GLU A 364 -17.66 13.47 -4.78
C GLU A 364 -16.30 13.45 -5.49
N VAL A 365 -16.17 12.61 -6.52
CA VAL A 365 -15.03 12.64 -7.44
C VAL A 365 -15.55 12.89 -8.83
N ALA A 366 -15.09 13.97 -9.45
CA ALA A 366 -15.38 14.30 -10.84
C ALA A 366 -14.07 14.23 -11.65
N GLY A 367 -14.10 13.56 -12.79
CA GLY A 367 -12.90 13.35 -13.60
C GLY A 367 -13.19 13.33 -15.09
N SER A 368 -12.27 13.92 -15.85
CA SER A 368 -12.15 13.78 -17.29
C SER A 368 -10.72 13.36 -17.62
N LEU A 369 -10.51 12.11 -18.00
CA LEU A 369 -9.19 11.53 -18.26
C LEU A 369 -9.05 11.20 -19.74
N ARG A 370 -7.87 11.47 -20.30
CA ARG A 370 -7.46 11.00 -21.63
C ARG A 370 -6.12 10.28 -21.49
N LEU A 371 -6.05 9.07 -22.01
CA LEU A 371 -4.88 8.21 -21.93
C LEU A 371 -4.45 7.79 -23.33
N GLU A 372 -3.14 7.82 -23.59
CA GLU A 372 -2.54 7.33 -24.83
C GLU A 372 -1.33 6.46 -24.50
N ALA A 373 -1.42 5.16 -24.82
CA ALA A 373 -0.36 4.18 -24.59
C ALA A 373 0.20 4.21 -23.15
N GLY A 374 -0.70 4.28 -22.16
CA GLY A 374 -0.36 4.35 -20.74
C GLY A 374 0.08 5.73 -20.23
N THR A 375 0.10 6.76 -21.09
CA THR A 375 0.46 8.14 -20.72
C THR A 375 -0.78 9.01 -20.61
N LEU A 376 -0.96 9.70 -19.49
CA LEU A 376 -2.02 10.70 -19.33
C LEU A 376 -1.72 11.91 -20.21
N MET A 377 -2.73 12.31 -20.97
CA MET A 377 -2.62 13.38 -21.95
C MET A 377 -3.11 14.71 -21.38
N PRO A 378 -2.60 15.85 -21.89
CA PRO A 378 -3.12 17.16 -21.53
C PRO A 378 -4.63 17.27 -21.72
N GLY A 379 -5.25 18.05 -20.83
CA GLY A 379 -6.70 18.13 -20.65
C GLY A 379 -7.26 17.07 -19.68
N SER A 380 -6.43 16.16 -19.17
CA SER A 380 -6.82 15.24 -18.10
C SER A 380 -6.93 15.98 -16.76
N ARG A 381 -8.07 15.85 -16.08
CA ARG A 381 -8.38 16.51 -14.81
C ARG A 381 -9.22 15.61 -13.89
N VAL A 382 -8.89 15.56 -12.60
CA VAL A 382 -9.69 14.91 -11.56
C VAL A 382 -9.81 15.86 -10.38
N GLU A 383 -11.03 16.04 -9.87
CA GLU A 383 -11.37 16.93 -8.78
C GLU A 383 -12.12 16.17 -7.69
N VAL A 384 -11.73 16.43 -6.45
CA VAL A 384 -12.40 15.96 -5.24
C VAL A 384 -12.75 17.21 -4.43
N PRO A 385 -13.96 17.75 -4.56
CA PRO A 385 -14.33 19.04 -3.98
C PRO A 385 -14.26 19.07 -2.45
N GLU A 386 -14.65 17.96 -1.80
CA GLU A 386 -14.58 17.82 -0.34
C GLU A 386 -14.21 16.37 0.03
N VAL A 387 -13.22 16.22 0.90
CA VAL A 387 -12.75 14.93 1.46
C VAL A 387 -12.16 15.13 2.86
N ALA A 388 -12.22 14.11 3.71
CA ALA A 388 -11.49 14.12 4.98
C ALA A 388 -10.00 13.78 4.74
N LEU A 389 -9.14 14.73 5.08
CA LEU A 389 -7.69 14.55 4.97
C LEU A 389 -7.17 13.73 6.15
N GLY A 390 -6.37 12.70 5.87
CA GLY A 390 -5.54 11.98 6.83
C GLY A 390 -4.12 11.77 6.31
N ALA A 391 -3.25 12.76 6.40
CA ALA A 391 -1.86 12.63 5.91
C ALA A 391 -0.88 12.41 7.07
N ARG A 392 -0.12 11.32 7.05
CA ARG A 392 0.91 11.00 8.06
C ARG A 392 2.32 11.39 7.59
N ILE A 393 2.77 12.60 7.88
CA ILE A 393 4.09 13.10 7.46
C ILE A 393 5.03 13.13 8.67
N LEU A 394 6.26 12.58 8.55
CA LEU A 394 7.25 12.50 9.66
C LEU A 394 6.66 11.89 10.95
N GLY A 395 5.83 10.86 10.79
CA GLY A 395 5.12 10.21 11.89
C GLY A 395 4.17 11.14 12.65
N LYS A 396 3.60 12.15 11.97
CA LYS A 396 2.54 13.04 12.49
C LYS A 396 1.34 13.03 11.59
N LEU A 397 0.15 12.97 12.18
CA LEU A 397 -1.11 12.95 11.46
C LEU A 397 -1.67 14.36 11.29
N PHE A 398 -1.71 14.81 10.04
CA PHE A 398 -2.48 15.97 9.60
C PHE A 398 -3.92 15.53 9.34
N THR A 399 -4.86 16.23 9.97
CA THR A 399 -6.30 16.03 9.81
C THR A 399 -7.00 17.32 9.41
N GLY A 400 -8.08 17.23 8.65
CA GLY A 400 -8.88 18.38 8.23
C GLY A 400 -9.86 18.04 7.14
N LYS A 401 -10.61 19.03 6.68
CA LYS A 401 -11.39 18.95 5.44
C LYS A 401 -10.56 19.53 4.31
N ALA A 402 -10.43 18.79 3.22
CA ALA A 402 -9.60 19.18 2.09
C ALA A 402 -10.37 19.09 0.78
N HIS A 403 -9.85 19.82 -0.22
CA HIS A 403 -10.17 19.62 -1.62
C HIS A 403 -8.90 19.15 -2.34
N ALA A 404 -9.06 18.29 -3.34
CA ALA A 404 -7.95 17.80 -4.16
C ALA A 404 -8.21 18.03 -5.64
N LEU A 405 -7.18 18.40 -6.36
CA LEU A 405 -7.20 18.58 -7.81
C LEU A 405 -5.97 17.91 -8.42
N ALA A 406 -6.16 17.08 -9.43
CA ALA A 406 -5.11 16.54 -10.26
C ALA A 406 -5.32 17.00 -11.70
N SER A 407 -4.28 17.53 -12.35
CA SER A 407 -4.32 17.96 -13.74
C SER A 407 -3.02 17.64 -14.49
N VAL A 408 -3.16 17.40 -15.79
CA VAL A 408 -2.02 17.34 -16.71
C VAL A 408 -2.01 18.64 -17.51
N ASP A 409 -1.02 19.48 -17.24
CA ASP A 409 -0.85 20.76 -17.90
C ASP A 409 -0.39 20.59 -19.37
N ASP A 410 -0.71 21.56 -20.23
CA ASP A 410 -0.36 21.59 -21.67
C ASP A 410 1.14 21.82 -21.96
N ALA A 411 2.02 21.65 -20.97
CA ALA A 411 3.46 21.85 -21.14
C ALA A 411 4.05 20.82 -22.15
N PRO A 412 4.95 21.24 -23.06
CA PRO A 412 5.50 20.37 -24.11
C PRO A 412 6.28 19.18 -23.52
N ALA A 413 6.45 18.14 -24.36
CA ALA A 413 6.98 16.80 -24.05
C ALA A 413 7.96 16.78 -22.85
N GLY A 414 7.45 16.35 -21.69
CA GLY A 414 8.10 16.49 -20.39
C GLY A 414 7.14 16.86 -19.24
N GLY A 415 5.89 17.22 -19.57
CA GLY A 415 4.84 17.54 -18.59
C GLY A 415 4.68 16.49 -17.47
N SER A 416 4.60 16.97 -16.24
CA SER A 416 4.31 16.16 -15.04
C SER A 416 2.81 16.20 -14.73
N LEU A 417 2.31 15.14 -14.08
CA LEU A 417 1.00 15.17 -13.46
C LEU A 417 1.10 16.04 -12.21
N ALA A 418 0.49 17.22 -12.24
CA ALA A 418 0.39 18.11 -11.10
C ALA A 418 -0.83 17.70 -10.25
N MET A 419 -0.63 17.58 -8.95
CA MET A 419 -1.70 17.30 -8.00
C MET A 419 -1.58 18.29 -6.85
N SER A 420 -2.68 18.91 -6.46
CA SER A 420 -2.74 19.81 -5.32
C SER A 420 -3.81 19.32 -4.35
N LEU A 421 -3.50 19.43 -3.07
CA LEU A 421 -4.45 19.22 -2.00
C LEU A 421 -4.38 20.43 -1.07
N SER A 422 -5.54 20.99 -0.74
CA SER A 422 -5.60 22.10 0.21
C SER A 422 -6.69 21.91 1.25
N ALA A 423 -6.38 22.32 2.48
CA ALA A 423 -7.33 22.33 3.59
C ALA A 423 -7.40 23.75 4.20
N ASP A 424 -8.61 24.29 4.28
CA ASP A 424 -8.84 25.63 4.87
C ASP A 424 -8.49 25.66 6.35
N ARG A 425 -8.74 24.56 7.04
CA ARG A 425 -8.38 24.32 8.44
C ARG A 425 -7.77 22.93 8.56
N PHE A 426 -6.69 22.85 9.33
CA PHE A 426 -6.05 21.58 9.62
C PHE A 426 -5.59 21.52 11.07
N ALA A 427 -5.42 20.30 11.56
CA ALA A 427 -4.90 20.01 12.88
C ALA A 427 -3.79 18.96 12.76
N LEU A 428 -2.78 19.07 13.62
CA LEU A 428 -1.65 18.15 13.66
C LEU A 428 -1.61 17.47 15.02
N ALA A 429 -1.57 16.15 15.00
CA ALA A 429 -1.49 15.29 16.17
C ALA A 429 -0.46 14.16 15.95
N PRO A 430 0.03 13.50 17.02
CA PRO A 430 0.85 12.29 16.88
C PRO A 430 0.09 11.15 16.19
N ASP A 431 -1.17 10.95 16.56
CA ASP A 431 -2.10 9.97 16.00
C ASP A 431 -3.54 10.49 16.09
N ALA A 432 -4.51 9.71 15.62
CA ALA A 432 -5.92 10.10 15.57
C ALA A 432 -6.61 10.17 16.95
N ALA A 433 -6.08 9.47 17.96
CA ALA A 433 -6.65 9.45 19.31
C ALA A 433 -6.11 10.58 20.20
N SER A 434 -5.01 11.20 19.80
CA SER A 434 -4.32 12.25 20.54
C SER A 434 -4.96 13.63 20.34
N THR A 435 -4.88 14.47 21.38
CA THR A 435 -5.25 15.89 21.26
C THR A 435 -4.30 16.61 20.29
N PRO A 436 -4.82 17.38 19.31
CA PRO A 436 -3.98 18.15 18.41
C PRO A 436 -3.16 19.21 19.14
N TYR A 437 -1.86 19.26 18.86
CA TYR A 437 -0.95 20.24 19.47
C TYR A 437 -0.61 21.41 18.54
N LEU A 438 -1.03 21.34 17.28
CA LEU A 438 -0.93 22.44 16.33
C LEU A 438 -2.22 22.52 15.51
N ARG A 439 -2.71 23.73 15.30
CA ARG A 439 -3.93 24.03 14.54
C ARG A 439 -3.65 25.18 13.59
N GLY A 440 -3.95 25.02 12.31
CA GLY A 440 -3.64 26.04 11.32
C GLY A 440 -4.72 26.19 10.27
N ARG A 441 -4.47 27.14 9.36
CA ARG A 441 -5.30 27.40 8.20
C ARG A 441 -4.45 27.38 6.94
N GLY A 442 -5.08 27.12 5.80
CA GLY A 442 -4.41 27.17 4.50
C GLY A 442 -3.27 26.15 4.36
N LEU A 443 -3.53 24.89 4.73
CA LEU A 443 -2.62 23.81 4.40
C LEU A 443 -2.60 23.62 2.88
N ARG A 444 -1.41 23.54 2.30
CA ARG A 444 -1.24 23.18 0.88
C ARG A 444 -0.22 22.07 0.74
N LEU A 445 -0.58 21.03 0.01
CA LEU A 445 0.28 19.92 -0.39
C LEU A 445 0.28 19.87 -1.91
N ASP A 446 1.36 20.38 -2.51
CA ASP A 446 1.57 20.33 -3.96
C ASP A 446 2.41 19.08 -4.28
N MET A 447 2.00 18.29 -5.24
CA MET A 447 2.62 17.02 -5.61
C MET A 447 2.81 16.98 -7.12
N GLN A 448 3.90 16.37 -7.56
CA GLN A 448 4.23 16.16 -8.97
C GLN A 448 4.59 14.70 -9.18
N SER A 449 4.05 14.12 -10.25
CA SER A 449 4.35 12.74 -10.65
C SER A 449 4.55 12.60 -12.15
N SER A 450 5.01 11.43 -12.61
CA SER A 450 5.04 11.09 -14.02
C SER A 450 3.63 10.96 -14.59
N ARG A 451 3.41 11.52 -15.79
CA ARG A 451 2.20 11.26 -16.58
C ARG A 451 2.15 9.83 -17.16
N ASP A 452 3.28 9.13 -17.23
CA ASP A 452 3.33 7.71 -17.59
C ASP A 452 2.87 6.88 -16.38
N LEU A 453 1.70 6.23 -16.50
CA LEU A 453 1.12 5.43 -15.43
C LEU A 453 2.02 4.25 -15.01
N ALA A 454 2.93 3.79 -15.87
CA ALA A 454 3.91 2.77 -15.50
C ALA A 454 4.95 3.32 -14.50
N ARG A 455 5.30 4.62 -14.62
CA ARG A 455 6.30 5.33 -13.78
C ARG A 455 5.70 6.27 -12.74
N PHE A 456 4.38 6.36 -12.68
CA PHE A 456 3.63 7.19 -11.72
C PHE A 456 4.08 6.98 -10.26
N ARG A 457 4.65 5.81 -9.94
CA ARG A 457 5.16 5.47 -8.61
C ARG A 457 6.58 5.94 -8.28
N ASP A 458 7.42 6.13 -9.30
CA ASP A 458 8.88 6.30 -9.13
C ASP A 458 9.27 7.77 -9.10
N ALA A 459 8.52 8.64 -9.77
CA ALA A 459 8.85 10.04 -9.97
C ALA A 459 7.98 10.98 -9.13
N PHE A 460 7.86 10.73 -7.82
CA PHE A 460 6.99 11.50 -6.93
C PHE A 460 7.77 12.53 -6.11
N ALA A 461 7.37 13.80 -6.18
CA ALA A 461 7.86 14.88 -5.33
C ALA A 461 6.68 15.64 -4.73
N ALA A 462 6.75 15.99 -3.45
CA ALA A 462 5.74 16.77 -2.75
C ALA A 462 6.34 18.01 -2.08
N ARG A 463 5.52 19.04 -1.88
CA ARG A 463 5.84 20.26 -1.14
C ARG A 463 4.68 20.58 -0.20
N LEU A 464 4.93 20.48 1.10
CA LEU A 464 3.97 20.80 2.16
C LEU A 464 4.21 22.22 2.65
N ARG A 465 3.15 23.03 2.70
CA ARG A 465 3.19 24.42 3.13
C ARG A 465 2.02 24.78 4.05
N PHE A 466 2.33 25.51 5.11
CA PHE A 466 1.35 26.25 5.90
C PHE A 466 2.05 27.42 6.60
N THR A 467 1.29 28.45 6.94
CA THR A 467 1.80 29.65 7.60
C THR A 467 0.99 29.97 8.83
N ASP A 468 1.67 30.48 9.85
CA ASP A 468 1.06 31.03 11.06
C ASP A 468 0.10 30.06 11.79
N ALA A 469 0.44 28.78 11.83
CA ALA A 469 -0.33 27.78 12.57
C ALA A 469 -0.13 27.95 14.08
N ASP A 470 -1.23 27.96 14.83
CA ASP A 470 -1.25 28.10 16.28
C ASP A 470 -0.73 26.84 16.97
N VAL A 471 0.13 27.06 17.96
CA VAL A 471 0.59 26.06 18.92
C VAL A 471 0.05 26.47 20.30
N PRO A 472 -1.04 25.83 20.76
CA PRO A 472 -1.68 26.20 22.03
C PRO A 472 -0.79 25.96 23.25
N ASP A 473 0.16 25.01 23.17
CA ASP A 473 1.05 24.68 24.26
C ASP A 473 2.42 24.20 23.75
N LEU A 474 3.47 24.98 24.01
CA LEU A 474 4.84 24.66 23.61
C LEU A 474 5.39 23.39 24.27
N ARG A 475 4.79 22.92 25.38
CA ARG A 475 5.18 21.64 26.01
C ARG A 475 5.05 20.44 25.07
N ALA A 476 4.23 20.55 24.02
CA ALA A 476 4.12 19.53 22.99
C ALA A 476 5.45 19.21 22.28
N TYR A 477 6.43 20.12 22.33
CA TYR A 477 7.76 19.93 21.75
C TYR A 477 8.81 19.37 22.72
N ASN A 478 8.50 19.24 24.01
CA ASN A 478 9.40 18.64 25.00
C ASN A 478 9.91 17.23 24.63
N PRO A 479 9.15 16.35 23.94
CA PRO A 479 9.68 15.06 23.48
C PRO A 479 10.88 15.16 22.52
N TYR A 480 11.09 16.32 21.92
CA TYR A 480 12.24 16.58 21.06
C TYR A 480 13.42 17.21 21.82
N LEU A 481 13.19 17.84 22.96
CA LEU A 481 14.23 18.58 23.70
C LEU A 481 15.05 17.66 24.63
N PRO A 482 16.22 18.11 25.12
CA PRO A 482 17.07 17.44 26.12
C PRO A 482 16.45 17.24 27.53
N GLY A 483 15.14 17.04 27.64
CA GLY A 483 14.47 16.69 28.89
C GLY A 483 14.66 17.73 30.00
N ARG A 484 15.15 17.31 31.17
CA ARG A 484 15.37 18.21 32.32
C ARG A 484 16.48 19.23 32.10
N SER A 485 17.37 19.00 31.13
CA SER A 485 18.43 19.94 30.79
C SER A 485 17.90 21.16 30.04
N LEU A 486 16.86 20.98 29.22
CA LEU A 486 16.20 22.03 28.46
C LEU A 486 14.77 21.62 28.14
N ASN A 487 13.78 22.34 28.63
CA ASN A 487 12.36 22.10 28.29
C ASN A 487 11.50 23.36 28.38
N PHE A 488 10.32 23.31 27.75
CA PHE A 488 9.26 24.28 27.96
C PHE A 488 8.43 23.91 29.19
N LEU A 489 8.15 24.90 30.04
CA LEU A 489 7.24 24.79 31.18
C LEU A 489 5.83 25.22 30.80
N SER A 490 5.70 26.21 29.92
CA SER A 490 4.45 26.69 29.32
C SER A 490 4.76 27.66 28.19
N GLY A 491 3.73 28.06 27.45
CA GLY A 491 3.82 29.13 26.46
C GLY A 491 2.99 28.79 25.22
N ARG A 492 2.72 29.81 24.42
CA ARG A 492 2.02 29.68 23.15
C ARG A 492 2.94 30.10 22.03
N GLY A 493 2.69 29.58 20.84
CA GLY A 493 3.51 29.92 19.69
C GLY A 493 2.78 29.81 18.37
N ARG A 494 3.48 30.22 17.32
CA ARG A 494 3.04 30.10 15.94
C ARG A 494 4.12 29.46 15.10
N MET A 495 3.72 28.60 14.17
CA MET A 495 4.62 27.81 13.34
C MET A 495 4.28 27.99 11.86
N SER A 496 5.30 28.22 11.05
CA SER A 496 5.22 28.21 9.58
C SER A 496 6.20 27.20 9.03
N THR A 497 5.84 26.50 7.96
CA THR A 497 6.66 25.42 7.41
C THR A 497 6.51 25.37 5.89
N ASP A 498 7.63 25.12 5.21
CA ASP A 498 7.71 24.84 3.79
C ASP A 498 8.75 23.73 3.58
N ILE A 499 8.29 22.49 3.38
CA ILE A 499 9.16 21.32 3.27
C ILE A 499 8.90 20.58 1.96
N ARG A 500 9.96 20.10 1.34
CA ARG A 500 9.92 19.22 0.16
C ARG A 500 10.10 17.78 0.60
N ILE A 501 9.19 16.92 0.18
CA ILE A 501 9.09 15.52 0.58
C ILE A 501 9.31 14.66 -0.66
N ASP A 502 10.10 13.60 -0.54
CA ASP A 502 10.35 12.66 -1.62
C ASP A 502 9.27 11.56 -1.71
N GLY A 503 9.43 10.64 -2.65
CA GLY A 503 8.52 9.50 -2.81
C GLY A 503 8.46 8.55 -1.61
N LYS A 504 9.42 8.56 -0.68
CA LYS A 504 9.43 7.71 0.52
C LYS A 504 8.73 8.38 1.71
N GLY A 505 8.51 9.69 1.64
CA GLY A 505 8.00 10.48 2.77
C GLY A 505 9.11 11.18 3.56
N ASP A 506 10.36 11.14 3.07
CA ASP A 506 11.51 11.77 3.70
C ASP A 506 11.62 13.24 3.23
N VAL A 507 12.08 14.11 4.12
CA VAL A 507 12.26 15.54 3.81
C VAL A 507 13.57 15.77 3.07
N ASN A 508 13.52 16.27 1.84
CA ASN A 508 14.71 16.59 1.04
C ASN A 508 15.32 17.95 1.37
N ALA A 509 14.46 18.95 1.59
CA ALA A 509 14.84 20.30 1.93
C ALA A 509 13.66 21.00 2.58
N GLY A 510 13.92 21.97 3.45
CA GLY A 510 12.83 22.72 4.04
C GLY A 510 13.24 23.92 4.84
N ARG A 511 12.24 24.76 5.12
CA ARG A 511 12.33 25.86 6.06
C ARG A 511 11.24 25.72 7.11
N MET A 512 11.61 25.96 8.36
CA MET A 512 10.68 26.02 9.46
C MET A 512 10.90 27.28 10.27
N GLN A 513 9.81 27.95 10.60
CA GLN A 513 9.82 29.12 11.45
C GLN A 513 8.90 28.86 12.64
N VAL A 514 9.40 29.15 13.84
CA VAL A 514 8.64 29.04 15.07
C VAL A 514 8.77 30.34 15.83
N SER A 515 7.67 30.88 16.31
CA SER A 515 7.65 32.04 17.18
C SER A 515 6.86 31.72 18.43
N SER A 516 7.17 32.38 19.53
CA SER A 516 6.45 32.22 20.79
C SER A 516 6.18 33.56 21.44
N SER A 517 5.12 33.60 22.24
CA SER A 517 4.78 34.72 23.10
C SER A 517 4.68 34.25 24.55
N GLY A 518 5.47 34.86 25.43
CA GLY A 518 5.47 34.56 26.86
C GLY A 518 5.77 33.09 27.18
N ALA A 519 6.83 32.55 26.58
CA ALA A 519 7.27 31.20 26.84
C ALA A 519 8.06 31.13 28.16
N TRP A 520 7.75 30.11 28.96
CA TRP A 520 8.54 29.72 30.12
C TRP A 520 9.42 28.54 29.73
N LEU A 521 10.73 28.69 29.91
CA LEU A 521 11.75 27.70 29.58
C LEU A 521 12.51 27.34 30.85
N ALA A 522 12.79 26.06 31.09
CA ALA A 522 13.78 25.64 32.08
C ALA A 522 15.08 25.26 31.37
N VAL A 523 16.19 25.77 31.90
CA VAL A 523 17.56 25.42 31.49
C VAL A 523 18.30 24.97 32.74
N GLY A 524 18.43 23.65 32.91
CA GLY A 524 18.86 23.08 34.19
C GLY A 524 17.99 23.55 35.36
N PRO A 525 18.56 24.17 36.41
CA PRO A 525 17.79 24.69 37.55
C PRO A 525 17.12 26.05 37.25
N SER A 526 17.58 26.76 36.22
CA SER A 526 17.14 28.13 35.94
C SER A 526 15.82 28.16 35.17
N ARG A 527 14.94 29.10 35.55
CA ARG A 527 13.66 29.33 34.86
C ARG A 527 13.69 30.68 34.17
N LEU A 528 13.44 30.67 32.86
CA LEU A 528 13.49 31.82 31.99
C LEU A 528 12.10 32.11 31.44
N PHE A 529 11.77 33.40 31.28
CA PHE A 529 10.54 33.87 30.66
C PHE A 529 10.85 34.88 29.56
N GLY A 530 10.23 34.73 28.38
CA GLY A 530 10.30 35.71 27.31
C GLY A 530 9.81 35.19 25.97
N ASN A 531 10.27 35.80 24.88
CA ASN A 531 9.84 35.45 23.52
C ASN A 531 11.00 34.77 22.77
N LEU A 532 10.66 33.76 21.97
CA LEU A 532 11.60 33.04 21.12
C LEU A 532 11.13 33.11 19.67
N HIS A 533 12.05 33.39 18.75
CA HIS A 533 11.85 33.27 17.32
C HIS A 533 12.96 32.42 16.70
N MET A 534 12.58 31.29 16.10
CA MET A 534 13.47 30.34 15.44
C MET A 534 13.19 30.35 13.94
N ASP A 535 14.25 30.39 13.13
CA ASP A 535 14.22 30.18 11.69
C ASP A 535 15.31 29.15 11.34
N THR A 536 14.90 28.04 10.72
CA THR A 536 15.81 26.96 10.33
C THR A 536 15.62 26.59 8.88
N ARG A 537 16.75 26.35 8.19
CA ARG A 537 16.83 25.75 6.85
C ARG A 537 17.63 24.47 6.96
N LEU A 538 17.07 23.42 6.37
CA LEU A 538 17.61 22.06 6.42
C LEU A 538 17.57 21.42 5.04
N THR A 539 18.55 20.57 4.77
CA THR A 539 18.66 19.73 3.58
C THR A 539 18.91 18.29 4.00
N ALA A 540 18.46 17.33 3.17
CA ALA A 540 18.66 15.91 3.42
C ALA A 540 20.16 15.59 3.47
N SER A 541 20.57 14.88 4.51
CA SER A 541 21.93 14.35 4.60
C SER A 541 22.09 13.13 3.69
N ARG A 542 23.33 12.75 3.38
CA ARG A 542 23.62 11.49 2.66
C ARG A 542 23.23 10.24 3.46
N ARG A 543 23.04 10.36 4.78
CA ARG A 543 22.56 9.27 5.63
C ARG A 543 21.05 9.10 5.45
N ALA A 544 20.60 7.88 5.29
CA ALA A 544 19.16 7.56 5.26
C ALA A 544 18.49 7.88 6.60
N GLY A 545 17.19 8.20 6.56
CA GLY A 545 16.36 8.45 7.74
C GLY A 545 16.17 9.93 8.05
N HIS A 546 15.95 10.26 9.33
CA HIS A 546 15.65 11.62 9.80
C HIS A 546 16.91 12.47 10.07
N ALA A 547 17.98 12.25 9.31
CA ALA A 547 19.25 12.98 9.45
C ALA A 547 19.34 14.11 8.42
N TYR A 548 19.57 15.32 8.89
CA TYR A 548 19.57 16.55 8.09
C TYR A 548 20.82 17.38 8.33
N ASP A 549 21.31 17.98 7.24
CA ASP A 549 22.34 19.01 7.32
C ASP A 549 21.64 20.37 7.49
N LEU A 550 22.11 21.15 8.47
CA LEU A 550 21.58 22.47 8.78
C LEU A 550 22.38 23.54 8.03
N ASP A 551 21.80 24.05 6.95
CA ASP A 551 22.35 25.20 6.22
C ASP A 551 22.42 26.42 7.14
N ARG A 552 21.35 26.64 7.92
CA ARG A 552 21.24 27.75 8.87
C ARG A 552 20.19 27.46 9.94
N LEU A 553 20.54 27.74 11.18
CA LEU A 553 19.59 27.90 12.28
C LEU A 553 19.84 29.25 12.94
N THR A 554 18.80 30.06 13.06
CA THR A 554 18.83 31.32 13.83
C THR A 554 17.78 31.24 14.93
N LEU A 555 18.20 31.43 16.17
CA LEU A 555 17.32 31.55 17.33
C LEU A 555 17.50 32.95 17.92
N MET A 556 16.43 33.73 17.94
CA MET A 556 16.35 35.03 18.59
C MET A 556 15.58 34.86 19.89
N LEU A 557 16.19 35.31 20.97
CA LEU A 557 15.60 35.43 22.29
C LEU A 557 15.39 36.91 22.55
N ASP A 558 14.18 37.30 22.91
CA ASP A 558 13.80 38.68 23.17
C ASP A 558 13.03 38.81 24.48
N GLY A 559 13.31 39.88 25.21
CA GLY A 559 12.67 40.16 26.49
C GLY A 559 12.90 39.10 27.57
N ILE A 560 14.01 38.35 27.53
CA ILE A 560 14.31 37.26 28.45
C ILE A 560 14.53 37.81 29.86
N ARG A 561 13.89 37.17 30.84
CA ARG A 561 14.06 37.41 32.28
C ARG A 561 14.26 36.10 33.02
N VAL A 562 15.11 36.12 34.04
CA VAL A 562 15.29 35.00 34.98
C VAL A 562 14.24 35.12 36.09
N ALA A 563 13.57 34.02 36.43
CA ALA A 563 12.61 33.99 37.52
C ALA A 563 13.25 34.45 38.84
N GLY A 564 12.63 35.42 39.52
CA GLY A 564 13.14 35.98 40.78
C GLY A 564 14.20 37.08 40.62
N SER A 565 14.72 37.33 39.42
CA SER A 565 15.65 38.46 39.18
C SER A 565 14.91 39.77 38.89
N ARG A 566 15.51 40.90 39.30
CA ARG A 566 15.09 42.27 38.97
C ARG A 566 15.90 42.89 37.83
N ASP A 567 16.77 42.11 37.19
CA ASP A 567 17.62 42.59 36.11
C ASP A 567 16.80 43.00 34.86
N PRO A 568 17.29 43.96 34.06
CA PRO A 568 16.60 44.40 32.86
C PRO A 568 16.46 43.27 31.83
N PRO A 569 15.46 43.33 30.92
CA PRO A 569 15.27 42.31 29.91
C PRO A 569 16.53 42.10 29.07
N TRP A 570 16.80 40.83 28.77
CA TRP A 570 17.95 40.39 27.99
C TRP A 570 17.51 39.88 26.62
N TRP A 571 18.37 40.06 25.62
CA TRP A 571 18.15 39.55 24.28
C TRP A 571 19.42 38.88 23.76
N ALA A 572 19.25 37.89 22.90
CA ALA A 572 20.35 37.28 22.18
C ALA A 572 19.91 36.68 20.85
N ARG A 573 20.86 36.61 19.91
CA ARG A 573 20.72 35.96 18.62
C ARG A 573 21.79 34.91 18.47
N PHE A 574 21.37 33.65 18.44
CA PHE A 574 22.20 32.47 18.20
C PHE A 574 22.10 32.10 16.72
N THR A 575 23.23 31.82 16.09
CA THR A 575 23.30 31.40 14.69
C THR A 575 24.21 30.20 14.55
N ILE A 576 23.68 29.09 14.06
CA ILE A 576 24.47 27.92 13.65
C ILE A 576 24.51 27.93 12.12
N ARG A 577 25.71 27.92 11.55
CA ARG A 577 25.95 27.74 10.11
C ARG A 577 26.67 26.42 9.94
N HIS A 578 26.12 25.52 9.13
CA HIS A 578 26.65 24.16 8.93
C HIS A 578 26.63 23.32 10.23
N GLY A 579 25.45 22.80 10.57
CA GLY A 579 25.28 21.85 11.68
C GLY A 579 24.68 20.53 11.20
N ARG A 580 24.56 19.56 12.11
CA ARG A 580 23.87 18.29 11.89
C ARG A 580 22.67 18.18 12.83
N LEU A 581 21.52 17.78 12.29
CA LEU A 581 20.27 17.57 13.02
C LEU A 581 19.74 16.16 12.73
N ASP A 582 19.67 15.32 13.76
CA ASP A 582 18.87 14.10 13.73
C ASP A 582 17.50 14.40 14.35
N TRP A 583 16.45 14.42 13.51
CA TRP A 583 15.09 14.77 13.93
C TRP A 583 14.30 13.58 14.47
N ASP A 584 14.85 12.94 15.50
CA ASP A 584 14.18 11.85 16.22
C ASP A 584 13.59 12.34 17.56
N ARG A 585 13.04 11.40 18.33
CA ARG A 585 12.51 11.64 19.68
C ARG A 585 13.40 10.93 20.70
N PRO A 586 14.34 11.64 21.36
CA PRO A 586 14.61 13.08 21.26
C PRO A 586 15.54 13.47 20.11
N MET A 587 15.59 14.76 19.79
CA MET A 587 16.43 15.28 18.70
C MET A 587 17.90 15.22 19.09
N ARG A 588 18.79 15.11 18.09
CA ARG A 588 20.22 15.38 18.26
C ARG A 588 20.62 16.56 17.40
N LEU A 589 21.24 17.57 17.99
CA LEU A 589 21.74 18.75 17.30
C LEU A 589 23.22 18.92 17.63
N ARG A 590 24.08 19.01 16.61
CA ARG A 590 25.50 19.34 16.79
C ARG A 590 25.95 20.40 15.80
N GLY A 591 26.72 21.39 16.25
CA GLY A 591 27.30 22.38 15.36
C GLY A 591 27.95 23.57 16.06
N ASN A 592 28.55 24.45 15.26
CA ASN A 592 29.24 25.64 15.75
C ASN A 592 28.27 26.82 15.75
N ALA A 593 28.11 27.45 16.91
CA ALA A 593 27.21 28.57 17.13
C ALA A 593 27.98 29.88 17.26
N THR A 594 27.50 30.92 16.58
CA THR A 594 27.86 32.31 16.84
C THR A 594 26.71 33.01 17.54
N MET A 595 27.02 33.85 18.52
CA MET A 595 26.04 34.48 19.38
C MET A 595 26.31 35.97 19.46
N VAL A 596 25.26 36.75 19.35
CA VAL A 596 25.29 38.18 19.65
C VAL A 596 24.27 38.41 20.74
N MET A 597 24.68 39.00 21.85
CA MET A 597 23.84 39.17 23.03
C MET A 597 23.97 40.58 23.59
N LYS A 598 22.94 41.01 24.34
CA LYS A 598 22.92 42.32 24.99
C LYS A 598 24.16 42.58 25.84
N ASP A 599 24.56 41.60 26.62
CA ASP A 599 25.69 41.57 27.55
C ASP A 599 25.89 40.12 28.04
N VAL A 600 26.93 39.85 28.83
CA VAL A 600 27.24 38.49 29.36
C VAL A 600 26.46 38.13 30.63
N SER A 601 25.52 38.96 31.09
CA SER A 601 24.86 38.81 32.39
C SER A 601 24.07 37.51 32.54
N LEU A 602 23.33 37.11 31.51
CA LEU A 602 22.55 35.88 31.55
C LEU A 602 23.47 34.65 31.63
N LEU A 603 24.58 34.63 30.90
CA LEU A 603 25.54 33.52 30.96
C LEU A 603 26.12 33.37 32.36
N LEU A 604 26.51 34.48 33.00
CA LEU A 604 27.00 34.47 34.39
C LEU A 604 25.94 33.94 35.36
N SER A 605 24.68 34.30 35.15
CA SER A 605 23.56 33.84 36.00
C SER A 605 23.30 32.33 35.94
N LEU A 606 23.77 31.64 34.87
CA LEU A 606 23.70 30.18 34.79
C LEU A 606 24.70 29.48 35.71
N PHE A 607 25.77 30.17 36.13
CA PHE A 607 26.80 29.63 37.03
C PHE A 607 26.52 29.99 38.49
N ALA A 608 26.21 31.25 38.79
CA ALA A 608 25.90 31.68 40.14
C ALA A 608 24.94 32.89 40.17
N GLU A 609 24.29 33.09 41.31
CA GLU A 609 23.50 34.30 41.55
C GLU A 609 24.41 35.54 41.59
N ARG A 610 23.85 36.70 41.23
CA ARG A 610 24.61 37.96 41.12
C ARG A 610 25.33 38.34 42.42
N ASN A 611 24.75 38.02 43.58
CA ASN A 611 25.30 38.27 44.91
C ASN A 611 26.52 37.40 45.27
N ALA A 612 26.69 36.24 44.62
CA ALA A 612 27.78 35.32 44.86
C ALA A 612 29.07 35.75 44.15
N PHE A 613 28.98 36.68 43.19
CA PHE A 613 30.12 37.19 42.46
C PHE A 613 30.78 38.38 43.18
N PRO A 614 32.12 38.54 43.08
CA PRO A 614 32.81 39.75 43.53
C PRO A 614 32.21 41.03 42.93
N LYS A 615 32.17 42.12 43.72
CA LYS A 615 31.52 43.39 43.34
C LYS A 615 31.96 43.96 41.97
N TRP A 616 33.17 43.66 41.52
CA TRP A 616 33.66 44.14 40.22
C TRP A 616 32.94 43.48 39.02
N ILE A 617 32.36 42.28 39.17
CA ILE A 617 31.57 41.60 38.13
C ILE A 617 30.29 42.36 37.80
N ALA A 618 29.77 43.17 38.72
CA ALA A 618 28.66 44.07 38.39
C ALA A 618 29.03 45.03 37.24
N ARG A 619 30.27 45.51 37.18
CA ARG A 619 30.75 46.38 36.08
C ARG A 619 30.96 45.64 34.76
N VAL A 620 31.18 44.32 34.82
CA VAL A 620 31.28 43.43 33.64
C VAL A 620 29.90 43.25 33.00
N ILE A 621 28.88 43.08 33.84
CA ILE A 621 27.49 42.90 33.44
C ILE A 621 26.93 44.13 32.71
N ASP A 622 27.35 45.33 33.10
CA ASP A 622 26.81 46.59 32.58
C ASP A 622 27.45 47.07 31.25
N ASP A 623 28.42 46.34 30.68
CA ASP A 623 29.25 46.80 29.55
C ASP A 623 28.82 46.25 28.17
N GLY A 624 27.66 46.71 27.68
CA GLY A 624 27.27 46.65 26.26
C GLY A 624 27.27 45.28 25.55
N GLN A 625 26.94 45.32 24.25
CA GLN A 625 26.78 44.14 23.40
C GLN A 625 28.02 43.24 23.37
N ALA A 626 27.83 41.94 23.59
CA ALA A 626 28.87 40.93 23.54
C ALA A 626 28.70 39.99 22.34
N THR A 627 29.81 39.53 21.79
CA THR A 627 29.86 38.51 20.73
C THR A 627 30.51 37.24 21.25
N ALA A 628 29.97 36.08 20.91
CA ALA A 628 30.51 34.82 21.36
C ALA A 628 30.50 33.71 20.30
N HIS A 629 31.40 32.76 20.45
CA HIS A 629 31.51 31.54 19.66
C HIS A 629 31.47 30.34 20.60
N ALA A 630 30.78 29.28 20.24
CA ALA A 630 30.73 28.05 21.02
C ALA A 630 30.41 26.84 20.15
N GLU A 631 30.77 25.66 20.62
CA GLU A 631 30.29 24.39 20.07
C GLU A 631 29.11 23.88 20.87
N VAL A 632 28.07 23.43 20.16
CA VAL A 632 26.82 22.96 20.76
C VAL A 632 26.62 21.49 20.43
N ASP A 633 26.34 20.66 21.42
CA ASP A 633 25.81 19.30 21.28
C ASP A 633 24.60 19.15 22.20
N ALA A 634 23.42 18.94 21.61
CA ALA A 634 22.18 18.69 22.33
C ALA A 634 21.65 17.32 21.95
N ARG A 635 21.38 16.48 22.95
CA ARG A 635 20.85 15.12 22.78
C ARG A 635 20.02 14.73 24.01
N ARG A 636 19.52 13.49 24.03
CA ARG A 636 18.69 12.99 25.15
C ARG A 636 19.35 13.25 26.51
N GLY A 637 18.71 14.08 27.33
CA GLY A 637 19.14 14.35 28.72
C GLY A 637 20.49 15.07 28.85
N ASP A 638 21.12 15.49 27.75
CA ASP A 638 22.47 16.05 27.76
C ASP A 638 22.52 17.26 26.84
N PHE A 639 22.88 18.41 27.39
CA PHE A 639 23.08 19.66 26.66
C PHE A 639 24.48 20.16 26.97
N VAL A 640 25.31 20.29 25.94
CA VAL A 640 26.71 20.70 26.04
C VAL A 640 26.91 21.98 25.24
N LEU A 641 27.52 22.97 25.89
CA LEU A 641 28.02 24.20 25.31
C LEU A 641 29.51 24.26 25.63
N ASP A 642 30.33 23.90 24.65
CA ASP A 642 31.77 23.70 24.82
C ASP A 642 32.57 24.79 24.10
N ARG A 643 33.81 25.02 24.55
CA ARG A 643 34.73 26.02 23.98
C ARG A 643 34.06 27.38 23.78
N LEU A 644 33.19 27.78 24.71
CA LEU A 644 32.53 29.07 24.64
C LEU A 644 33.57 30.16 24.86
N SER A 645 33.65 31.11 23.94
CA SER A 645 34.47 32.31 24.06
C SER A 645 33.61 33.51 23.72
N ALA A 646 33.39 34.38 24.70
CA ALA A 646 32.61 35.60 24.60
C ALA A 646 33.49 36.81 24.92
N SER A 647 33.38 37.86 24.12
CA SER A 647 34.11 39.10 24.34
C SER A 647 33.25 40.33 24.10
N ASN A 648 33.57 41.41 24.81
CA ASN A 648 33.06 42.76 24.57
C ASN A 648 34.24 43.76 24.64
N LYS A 649 33.95 45.07 24.75
CA LYS A 649 35.00 46.11 24.79
C LYS A 649 35.95 46.01 25.98
N ARG A 650 35.56 45.38 27.09
CA ARG A 650 36.33 45.39 28.36
C ARG A 650 36.55 44.01 28.97
N VAL A 651 35.86 42.99 28.49
CA VAL A 651 35.71 41.69 29.15
C VAL A 651 35.92 40.57 28.15
N ASP A 652 36.70 39.58 28.57
CA ASP A 652 36.75 38.27 27.93
C ASP A 652 36.20 37.21 28.89
N LEU A 653 35.39 36.31 28.36
CA LEU A 653 34.76 35.22 29.08
C LEU A 653 34.97 33.93 28.29
N SER A 654 35.40 32.88 28.97
CA SER A 654 35.51 31.54 28.41
C SER A 654 34.72 30.55 29.27
N ALA A 655 33.98 29.63 28.68
CA ALA A 655 33.25 28.63 29.44
C ALA A 655 33.16 27.26 28.75
N HIS A 656 33.12 26.22 29.58
CA HIS A 656 32.69 24.87 29.25
C HIS A 656 31.48 24.57 30.13
N LEU A 657 30.32 24.25 29.55
CA LEU A 657 29.09 23.97 30.29
C LEU A 657 28.44 22.70 29.78
N ARG A 658 28.12 21.79 30.69
CA ARG A 658 27.31 20.60 30.45
C ARG A 658 26.15 20.57 31.42
N VAL A 659 24.95 20.35 30.91
CA VAL A 659 23.76 20.11 31.71
C VAL A 659 23.27 18.72 31.42
N ARG A 660 23.46 17.81 32.39
CA ARG A 660 23.00 16.42 32.30
C ARG A 660 21.84 16.18 33.26
N ASP A 661 20.70 15.79 32.72
CA ASP A 661 19.46 15.55 33.45
C ASP A 661 19.06 16.71 34.39
N GLY A 662 19.37 17.93 33.96
CA GLY A 662 19.11 19.17 34.70
C GLY A 662 20.19 19.59 35.69
N ILE A 663 21.25 18.80 35.88
CA ILE A 663 22.38 19.12 36.75
C ILE A 663 23.48 19.79 35.92
N PRO A 664 23.84 21.06 36.21
CA PRO A 664 24.91 21.76 35.51
C PRO A 664 26.28 21.37 36.10
N ASP A 665 27.26 21.27 35.21
CA ASP A 665 28.65 20.92 35.45
C ASP A 665 29.53 21.69 34.46
N GLY A 666 30.73 22.10 34.87
CA GLY A 666 31.63 22.82 33.96
C GLY A 666 32.50 23.87 34.62
N ALA A 667 33.12 24.70 33.78
CA ALA A 667 34.07 25.71 34.19
C ALA A 667 33.82 27.02 33.45
N LEU A 668 33.97 28.13 34.16
CA LEU A 668 33.85 29.49 33.65
C LEU A 668 35.11 30.26 34.02
N TYR A 669 35.64 31.05 33.10
CA TYR A 669 36.68 32.03 33.35
C TYR A 669 36.24 33.39 32.82
N VAL A 670 36.38 34.43 33.64
CA VAL A 670 36.04 35.81 33.29
C VAL A 670 37.24 36.69 33.59
N ARG A 671 37.60 37.56 32.65
CA ARG A 671 38.72 38.50 32.76
C ARG A 671 38.26 39.93 32.50
N TRP A 672 38.65 40.84 33.39
CA TRP A 672 38.45 42.28 33.25
C TRP A 672 39.74 43.02 33.62
N GLY A 673 40.48 43.49 32.61
CA GLY A 673 41.82 44.05 32.79
C GLY A 673 42.79 43.03 33.39
N VAL A 674 43.29 43.31 34.59
CA VAL A 674 44.19 42.43 35.38
C VAL A 674 43.45 41.46 36.30
N LEU A 675 42.14 41.64 36.49
CA LEU A 675 41.33 40.79 37.36
C LEU A 675 40.84 39.57 36.58
N GLY A 676 40.98 38.40 37.20
CA GLY A 676 40.47 37.13 36.68
C GLY A 676 39.66 36.39 37.73
N LEU A 677 38.56 35.77 37.33
CA LEU A 677 37.78 34.85 38.16
C LEU A 677 37.55 33.55 37.40
N GLY A 678 37.89 32.43 38.03
CA GLY A 678 37.47 31.10 37.63
C GLY A 678 36.30 30.64 38.51
N VAL A 679 35.31 29.98 37.93
CA VAL A 679 34.20 29.34 38.65
C VAL A 679 34.04 27.92 38.14
N GLY A 680 34.25 26.94 39.02
CA GLY A 680 33.94 25.53 38.78
C GLY A 680 32.52 25.23 39.24
N LEU A 681 31.80 24.44 38.45
CA LEU A 681 30.55 23.79 38.81
C LEU A 681 30.80 22.29 38.84
N SER A 682 30.49 21.62 39.94
CA SER A 682 30.52 20.17 40.04
C SER A 682 29.33 19.67 40.84
N GLY A 683 28.42 18.91 40.21
CA GLY A 683 27.23 18.37 40.87
C GLY A 683 26.32 19.43 41.52
N GLY A 684 26.33 20.66 40.99
CA GLY A 684 25.60 21.81 41.55
C GLY A 684 26.32 22.58 42.67
N GLN A 685 27.49 22.12 43.13
CA GLN A 685 28.38 22.89 44.01
C GLN A 685 29.28 23.83 43.20
N ARG A 686 29.66 24.96 43.81
CA ARG A 686 30.36 26.08 43.14
C ARG A 686 31.69 26.34 43.83
N ASP A 687 32.77 26.29 43.06
CA ASP A 687 34.13 26.58 43.54
C ASP A 687 34.69 27.82 42.85
N PHE A 688 35.14 28.81 43.64
CA PHE A 688 35.66 30.07 43.12
C PHE A 688 37.20 30.08 43.15
N HIS A 689 37.80 30.45 42.03
CA HIS A 689 39.25 30.54 41.86
C HIS A 689 39.64 31.98 41.50
N LEU A 690 40.25 32.70 42.44
CA LEU A 690 40.71 34.09 42.23
C LEU A 690 42.20 34.17 41.86
N LEU A 691 43.00 33.23 42.37
CA LEU A 691 44.44 33.14 42.10
C LEU A 691 44.70 32.12 40.99
N HIS A 692 45.56 32.48 40.04
CA HIS A 692 45.89 31.63 38.89
C HIS A 692 44.67 31.11 38.11
N ALA A 693 43.55 31.85 38.13
CA ALA A 693 42.27 31.48 37.54
C ALA A 693 42.41 31.06 36.06
N ALA A 694 43.22 31.78 35.28
CA ALA A 694 43.49 31.47 33.88
C ALA A 694 44.26 30.16 33.66
N ARG A 695 45.10 29.76 34.62
CA ARG A 695 45.83 28.48 34.57
C ARG A 695 44.91 27.33 34.96
N TRP A 696 44.08 27.54 35.98
CA TRP A 696 43.05 26.59 36.41
C TRP A 696 42.02 26.31 35.31
N TYR A 697 41.54 27.33 34.60
CA TYR A 697 40.59 27.13 33.51
C TYR A 697 41.20 26.34 32.35
N ARG A 698 42.44 26.66 31.97
CA ARG A 698 43.17 25.94 30.91
C ARG A 698 43.49 24.48 31.25
N SER A 699 43.45 24.09 32.53
CA SER A 699 43.61 22.69 32.92
C SER A 699 42.31 21.90 32.91
N GLN A 700 41.16 22.55 32.66
CA GLN A 700 39.88 21.86 32.54
C GLN A 700 39.79 21.16 31.18
N PRO A 701 39.25 19.93 31.12
CA PRO A 701 39.13 19.19 29.87
C PRO A 701 38.01 19.79 29.00
N ASP A 702 38.23 19.77 27.69
CA ASP A 702 37.17 20.00 26.70
C ASP A 702 36.09 18.91 26.82
N LEU A 703 34.83 19.30 26.64
CA LEU A 703 33.68 18.40 26.82
C LEU A 703 33.31 17.66 25.52
N LEU A 704 33.70 18.21 24.38
CA LEU A 704 33.49 17.66 23.05
C LEU A 704 34.84 17.38 22.39
N SER A 705 35.00 16.16 21.86
CA SER A 705 36.12 15.84 20.99
C SER A 705 36.13 16.79 19.77
N PRO A 706 37.31 17.16 19.25
CA PRO A 706 37.42 17.92 18.01
C PRO A 706 36.52 17.29 16.96
N ALA A 707 35.73 18.09 16.27
CA ALA A 707 34.97 17.57 15.14
C ALA A 707 35.97 17.00 14.13
N ASP A 708 35.77 15.75 13.68
CA ASP A 708 36.46 15.25 12.49
C ASP A 708 36.23 16.31 11.39
N GLU A 709 37.30 16.98 10.96
CA GLU A 709 37.23 17.87 9.80
C GLU A 709 36.74 17.06 8.59
N PRO A 710 35.89 17.65 7.74
CA PRO A 710 35.19 16.93 6.67
C PRO A 710 36.10 16.23 5.66
#